data_AF-A0A351MPE0-F1
#
_entry.id   AF-A0A351MPE0-F1
#
_cell.length_a   1.000
_cell.length_b   1.000
_cell.length_c   1.000
_cell.angle_alpha   90.00
_cell.angle_beta   90.00
_cell.angle_gamma   90.00
#
_symmetry.space_group_name_H-M   'P 1'
#
loop_
_entity.id
_entity.type
_entity.pdbx_description
1 polymer ?
#
loop_
_entity_poly.entity_id
_entity_poly.type
_entity_poly.pdbx_seq_one_letter_code
_entity_poly.pdbx_strand_id
1 'polypeptide(L)'
;MRNLSMLLSLAVIALAAALSAQEATVPVTDALDGAISIKSQEAAPSVPREPVELQVPWRPATSAAVELAGPQFVTWDAGQYGGAADLSARLSTSRDAEFLWVQVDVTDDLAPAPERLELAFTTHDAALITQWRDVGMRYQADDVHFLFTIAPGQPVGAHWAHLPRRWDRREANDSFGSETERRALLDQGAQARPDLVGKVFAQISDLPDGGSQGYRFEAAIPWTALPFYDPTSLAPLGFNLALRDQDETPQGTRRGALAWRPGLVGTYSGYHFAALTFAPPPAGTVLYPFARTDAFHFLGKTVPVTVGLYNPGPAAMAHLRLEADGSPAVLAEADVEWATGSNTTELSVASERIPAGRWALRVVLTPAEGPSVVIPVAVPTADGQVTIQPLSEVRTEIQRLEHRSWELRRLVSQIEAAGLDVTYPRAWLTLEEMFVSRCRDDLKAGDGERVLRNTAFLEAMHPQAIAYCERVLADPGQQLTVPAKVAPDTLRLQRGYWTGEDGRPRFLWGPCTFWYLRGHQPWVIGLGSNSVCPELDANATPEEIAEHMAAWYDNGILVNAALRVPELQLTGADAQRSPLLAEHPELANLDQNNFLPFLLQHPVAREAIRNGFADSVDTWSKFPGVRSYWLWNEPYYTNFSETHRQDFIETYLKPNYKTIDALNQRWRSTYDDFGQIELIKWPDPENYAPWYG
;
A
#
# COMPACT_ATOMS: atom_id res chain seq x y z
N MET A 1 -36.54 -0.46 40.96
CA MET A 1 -36.87 0.92 40.50
C MET A 1 -35.74 1.95 40.63
N ARG A 2 -34.50 1.58 41.03
CA ARG A 2 -33.33 2.49 41.00
C ARG A 2 -32.38 2.31 39.81
N ASN A 3 -32.57 1.28 38.98
CA ASN A 3 -31.71 1.01 37.82
C ASN A 3 -32.28 1.49 36.48
N LEU A 4 -33.53 1.98 36.45
CA LEU A 4 -34.14 2.49 35.20
C LEU A 4 -33.74 3.96 34.92
N SER A 5 -33.47 4.74 35.98
CA SER A 5 -33.09 6.15 35.88
C SER A 5 -31.67 6.37 35.34
N MET A 6 -30.76 5.42 35.59
CA MET A 6 -29.37 5.48 35.12
C MET A 6 -29.25 5.09 33.64
N LEU A 7 -30.07 4.13 33.19
CA LEU A 7 -30.17 3.75 31.77
C LEU A 7 -30.84 4.82 30.91
N LEU A 8 -31.84 5.55 31.44
CA LEU A 8 -32.41 6.70 30.72
C LEU A 8 -31.45 7.90 30.69
N SER A 9 -30.63 8.10 31.71
CA SER A 9 -29.64 9.20 31.72
C SER A 9 -28.48 8.94 30.75
N LEU A 10 -28.02 7.69 30.65
CA LEU A 10 -27.02 7.27 29.66
C LEU A 10 -27.57 7.26 28.24
N ALA A 11 -28.83 6.89 28.04
CA ALA A 11 -29.46 6.97 26.73
C ALA A 11 -29.68 8.42 26.27
N VAL A 12 -30.01 9.35 27.17
CA VAL A 12 -30.17 10.78 26.83
C VAL A 12 -28.82 11.47 26.61
N ILE A 13 -27.75 11.07 27.31
CA ILE A 13 -26.39 11.57 27.05
C ILE A 13 -25.81 10.95 25.77
N ALA A 14 -26.09 9.68 25.47
CA ALA A 14 -25.71 9.05 24.21
C ALA A 14 -26.51 9.60 23.02
N LEU A 15 -27.79 9.95 23.20
CA LEU A 15 -28.58 10.62 22.16
C LEU A 15 -28.16 12.09 22.01
N ALA A 16 -27.75 12.79 23.08
CA ALA A 16 -27.19 14.13 22.99
C ALA A 16 -25.78 14.14 22.37
N ALA A 17 -24.97 13.11 22.62
CA ALA A 17 -23.68 12.89 21.97
C ALA A 17 -23.82 12.44 20.51
N ALA A 18 -24.86 11.67 20.17
CA ALA A 18 -25.19 11.29 18.80
C ALA A 18 -25.92 12.41 18.03
N LEU A 19 -26.62 13.32 18.71
CA LEU A 19 -27.19 14.55 18.13
C LEU A 19 -26.15 15.67 18.04
N SER A 20 -25.07 15.64 18.84
CA SER A 20 -23.88 16.48 18.62
C SER A 20 -22.86 15.85 17.67
N ALA A 21 -23.00 14.56 17.35
CA ALA A 21 -22.28 13.83 16.31
C ALA A 21 -23.15 13.58 15.06
N GLN A 22 -24.33 14.21 14.97
CA GLN A 22 -24.71 14.79 13.69
C GLN A 22 -23.63 15.82 13.43
N GLU A 23 -22.59 15.40 12.71
CA GLU A 23 -21.86 16.28 11.81
C GLU A 23 -22.88 17.29 11.33
N ALA A 24 -22.67 18.57 11.68
CA ALA A 24 -23.20 19.61 10.85
C ALA A 24 -22.63 19.28 9.47
N THR A 25 -23.39 18.56 8.65
CA THR A 25 -23.16 18.42 7.24
C THR A 25 -23.37 19.82 6.72
N VAL A 26 -22.29 20.58 6.81
CA VAL A 26 -22.12 21.87 6.16
C VAL A 26 -22.56 21.64 4.71
N PRO A 27 -23.31 22.57 4.11
CA PRO A 27 -23.46 22.55 2.66
C PRO A 27 -22.06 22.54 2.05
N VAL A 28 -21.63 21.39 1.53
CA VAL A 28 -20.26 21.08 1.06
C VAL A 28 -19.85 21.92 -0.15
N THR A 29 -20.68 22.86 -0.59
CA THR A 29 -20.49 23.55 -1.88
C THR A 29 -19.37 24.58 -1.87
N ASP A 30 -18.92 25.06 -0.70
CA ASP A 30 -17.99 26.21 -0.60
C ASP A 30 -16.73 25.89 0.25
N ALA A 31 -16.43 24.62 0.53
CA ALA A 31 -15.29 24.21 1.36
C ALA A 31 -14.13 23.67 0.51
N LEU A 32 -12.89 24.06 0.83
CA LEU A 32 -11.68 23.49 0.24
C LEU A 32 -11.28 22.23 1.01
N ASP A 33 -11.24 21.09 0.32
CA ASP A 33 -10.68 19.86 0.87
C ASP A 33 -9.16 19.83 0.74
N GLY A 34 -8.48 19.39 1.78
CA GLY A 34 -7.04 19.41 1.89
C GLY A 34 -6.47 18.07 2.32
N ALA A 35 -5.28 17.75 1.82
CA ALA A 35 -4.52 16.58 2.23
C ALA A 35 -3.03 16.91 2.40
N ILE A 36 -2.44 16.54 3.54
CA ILE A 36 -0.98 16.36 3.66
C ILE A 36 -0.71 14.86 3.52
N SER A 37 -0.01 14.48 2.48
CA SER A 37 0.23 13.10 2.09
C SER A 37 1.70 12.72 2.28
N ILE A 38 1.95 11.61 2.96
CA ILE A 38 3.24 10.91 2.87
C ILE A 38 3.08 9.90 1.75
N LYS A 39 3.90 10.00 0.71
CA LYS A 39 3.74 9.22 -0.51
C LYS A 39 4.81 8.15 -0.64
N SER A 40 4.36 6.96 -1.00
CA SER A 40 5.22 5.93 -1.56
C SER A 40 5.59 6.23 -3.01
N GLN A 41 6.55 5.49 -3.54
CA GLN A 41 6.84 5.50 -4.96
C GLN A 41 5.91 4.55 -5.72
N GLU A 42 5.28 5.07 -6.78
CA GLU A 42 4.70 4.24 -7.82
C GLU A 42 5.70 4.00 -8.96
N ALA A 43 5.59 2.83 -9.60
CA ALA A 43 6.34 2.53 -10.81
C ALA A 43 5.89 3.51 -11.90
N ALA A 44 6.82 4.33 -12.37
CA ALA A 44 6.59 5.26 -13.46
C ALA A 44 7.33 4.77 -14.69
N PRO A 45 6.78 4.97 -15.91
CA PRO A 45 7.59 4.86 -17.10
C PRO A 45 8.80 5.80 -16.97
N SER A 46 9.92 5.43 -17.57
CA SER A 46 11.20 6.14 -17.55
C SER A 46 11.05 7.63 -17.97
N VAL A 47 10.68 8.50 -17.02
CA VAL A 47 10.62 9.96 -17.19
C VAL A 47 11.91 10.54 -16.62
N PRO A 48 12.73 11.28 -17.41
CA PRO A 48 13.94 11.90 -16.91
C PRO A 48 13.67 12.84 -15.73
N ARG A 49 14.55 12.79 -14.73
CA ARG A 49 14.53 13.72 -13.61
C ARG A 49 15.06 15.07 -14.05
N GLU A 50 14.23 16.10 -13.96
CA GLU A 50 14.74 17.46 -13.87
C GLU A 50 14.95 17.80 -12.39
N PRO A 51 16.17 18.06 -11.92
CA PRO A 51 16.37 18.47 -10.54
C PRO A 51 15.75 19.85 -10.32
N VAL A 52 14.76 19.93 -9.45
CA VAL A 52 14.16 21.18 -8.97
C VAL A 52 14.42 21.25 -7.47
N GLU A 53 15.02 22.34 -7.02
CA GLU A 53 15.32 22.56 -5.60
C GLU A 53 14.68 23.86 -5.12
N LEU A 54 14.19 23.85 -3.87
CA LEU A 54 13.70 25.02 -3.17
C LEU A 54 14.37 25.10 -1.80
N GLN A 55 15.11 26.18 -1.59
CA GLN A 55 15.72 26.45 -0.30
C GLN A 55 14.67 26.93 0.70
N VAL A 56 14.54 26.20 1.81
CA VAL A 56 13.67 26.48 2.95
C VAL A 56 14.47 27.20 4.02
N PRO A 57 14.28 28.53 4.20
CA PRO A 57 15.02 29.29 5.19
C PRO A 57 14.44 29.10 6.61
N TRP A 58 15.25 29.47 7.60
CA TRP A 58 14.81 29.56 8.99
C TRP A 58 13.99 30.82 9.23
N ARG A 59 12.87 30.72 9.96
CA ARG A 59 12.00 31.85 10.27
C ARG A 59 12.74 32.97 11.05
N PRO A 60 12.44 34.25 10.79
CA PRO A 60 11.26 34.76 10.09
C PRO A 60 11.39 34.86 8.56
N ALA A 61 12.53 34.45 7.98
CA ALA A 61 12.67 34.45 6.52
C ALA A 61 11.77 33.40 5.86
N THR A 62 11.34 33.69 4.64
CA THR A 62 10.56 32.80 3.77
C THR A 62 11.30 32.58 2.46
N SER A 63 11.06 31.43 1.82
CA SER A 63 11.66 31.11 0.52
C SER A 63 11.26 32.15 -0.52
N ALA A 64 12.03 32.23 -1.62
CA ALA A 64 11.51 32.84 -2.84
C ALA A 64 10.23 32.10 -3.24
N ALA A 65 9.24 32.85 -3.72
CA ALA A 65 7.97 32.28 -4.09
C ALA A 65 8.09 31.53 -5.43
N VAL A 66 7.59 30.29 -5.48
CA VAL A 66 7.50 29.50 -6.71
C VAL A 66 6.16 29.79 -7.37
N GLU A 67 6.18 30.34 -8.57
CA GLU A 67 4.98 30.60 -9.36
C GLU A 67 4.62 29.39 -10.22
N LEU A 68 3.43 28.84 -9.98
CA LEU A 68 2.83 27.75 -10.74
C LEU A 68 1.75 28.35 -11.64
N ALA A 69 2.15 28.71 -12.86
CA ALA A 69 1.27 29.27 -13.88
C ALA A 69 1.70 28.81 -15.27
N GLY A 70 0.76 28.32 -16.07
CA GLY A 70 1.01 27.93 -17.46
C GLY A 70 0.95 26.43 -17.76
N PRO A 71 0.99 26.06 -19.06
CA PRO A 71 0.77 24.70 -19.56
C PRO A 71 1.77 23.66 -19.03
N GLN A 72 2.94 24.09 -18.57
CA GLN A 72 4.00 23.25 -18.02
C GLN A 72 3.78 22.82 -16.56
N PHE A 73 2.68 23.21 -15.93
CA PHE A 73 2.32 22.82 -14.56
C PHE A 73 0.97 22.10 -14.48
N VAL A 74 0.33 21.82 -15.61
CA VAL A 74 -1.08 21.43 -15.64
C VAL A 74 -1.29 20.05 -16.26
N THR A 75 -2.35 19.38 -15.83
CA THR A 75 -2.85 18.14 -16.43
C THR A 75 -4.38 18.22 -16.48
N TRP A 76 -4.96 18.33 -17.68
CA TRP A 76 -6.40 18.48 -17.90
C TRP A 76 -6.99 17.19 -18.47
N ASP A 77 -8.09 16.74 -17.89
CA ASP A 77 -8.79 15.52 -18.33
C ASP A 77 -10.16 15.81 -18.94
N ALA A 78 -10.71 17.02 -18.75
CA ALA A 78 -11.88 17.53 -19.48
C ALA A 78 -11.77 19.04 -19.74
N GLY A 79 -12.14 19.49 -20.95
CA GLY A 79 -12.05 20.90 -21.34
C GLY A 79 -10.63 21.35 -21.76
N GLN A 80 -10.35 22.65 -21.70
CA GLN A 80 -9.05 23.25 -21.99
C GLN A 80 -8.66 24.19 -20.86
N TYR A 81 -7.38 24.19 -20.48
CA TYR A 81 -6.81 25.16 -19.54
C TYR A 81 -6.88 26.57 -20.12
N GLY A 82 -7.57 27.48 -19.42
CA GLY A 82 -7.79 28.87 -19.82
C GLY A 82 -6.58 29.79 -19.61
N GLY A 83 -5.50 29.28 -19.00
CA GLY A 83 -4.29 30.04 -18.67
C GLY A 83 -4.23 30.41 -17.19
N ALA A 84 -3.28 31.28 -16.80
CA ALA A 84 -3.03 31.59 -15.38
C ALA A 84 -4.21 32.21 -14.62
N ALA A 85 -5.18 32.79 -15.35
CA ALA A 85 -6.41 33.31 -14.78
C ALA A 85 -7.36 32.17 -14.36
N ASP A 86 -7.38 31.07 -15.12
CA ASP A 86 -8.18 29.84 -14.88
C ASP A 86 -7.74 29.22 -13.55
N LEU A 87 -6.47 28.81 -13.46
CA LEU A 87 -5.90 28.33 -12.20
C LEU A 87 -4.41 28.65 -12.12
N SER A 88 -3.99 29.28 -11.03
CA SER A 88 -2.58 29.50 -10.71
C SER A 88 -2.32 29.50 -9.20
N ALA A 89 -1.07 29.24 -8.83
CA ALA A 89 -0.66 29.23 -7.43
C ALA A 89 0.72 29.81 -7.21
N ARG A 90 0.94 30.37 -6.02
CA ARG A 90 2.24 30.85 -5.55
C ARG A 90 2.58 30.16 -4.22
N LEU A 91 3.63 29.36 -4.24
CA LEU A 91 4.10 28.58 -3.10
C LEU A 91 5.29 29.27 -2.42
N SER A 92 5.28 29.34 -1.09
CA SER A 92 6.45 29.72 -0.29
C SER A 92 6.58 28.84 0.96
N THR A 93 7.80 28.68 1.46
CA THR A 93 8.11 27.81 2.59
C THR A 93 9.04 28.47 3.60
N SER A 94 8.98 28.04 4.86
CA SER A 94 9.94 28.39 5.90
C SER A 94 9.98 27.31 6.97
N ARG A 95 10.91 27.36 7.90
CA ARG A 95 10.97 26.39 9.01
C ARG A 95 11.38 27.00 10.33
N ASP A 96 11.05 26.30 11.41
CA ASP A 96 11.65 26.48 12.72
C ASP A 96 11.93 25.11 13.38
N ALA A 97 12.18 25.11 14.69
CA ALA A 97 12.51 23.91 15.44
C ALA A 97 11.34 22.92 15.58
N GLU A 98 10.10 23.38 15.46
CA GLU A 98 8.92 22.55 15.70
C GLU A 98 8.18 22.25 14.39
N PHE A 99 8.21 23.17 13.43
CA PHE A 99 7.36 23.12 12.23
C PHE A 99 8.09 23.38 10.92
N LEU A 100 7.62 22.68 9.88
CA LEU A 100 7.72 23.10 8.49
C LEU A 100 6.51 23.98 8.16
N TRP A 101 6.76 25.17 7.65
CA TRP A 101 5.71 26.10 7.24
C TRP A 101 5.57 26.11 5.73
N VAL A 102 4.35 25.94 5.24
CA VAL A 102 3.98 25.98 3.82
C VAL A 102 2.89 27.01 3.64
N GLN A 103 3.09 27.98 2.75
CA GLN A 103 2.07 28.93 2.34
C GLN A 103 1.80 28.80 0.84
N VAL A 104 0.53 28.74 0.46
CA VAL A 104 0.05 28.66 -0.92
C VAL A 104 -0.99 29.75 -1.14
N ASP A 105 -0.70 30.67 -2.05
CA ASP A 105 -1.67 31.67 -2.53
C ASP A 105 -2.22 31.17 -3.87
N VAL A 106 -3.52 30.86 -3.95
CA VAL A 106 -4.19 30.34 -5.16
C VAL A 106 -5.07 31.42 -5.78
N THR A 107 -5.10 31.47 -7.10
CA THR A 107 -6.06 32.26 -7.89
C THR A 107 -6.84 31.31 -8.80
N ASP A 108 -8.15 31.50 -8.83
CA ASP A 108 -9.13 30.71 -9.59
C ASP A 108 -10.15 31.64 -10.29
N ASP A 109 -10.54 31.34 -11.54
CA ASP A 109 -11.49 32.18 -12.31
C ASP A 109 -12.96 31.90 -11.99
N LEU A 110 -13.27 30.74 -11.42
CA LEU A 110 -14.63 30.37 -11.05
C LEU A 110 -14.70 29.87 -9.61
N ALA A 111 -15.92 29.93 -9.06
CA ALA A 111 -16.23 29.37 -7.76
C ALA A 111 -17.01 28.06 -7.96
N PRO A 112 -16.80 27.04 -7.10
CA PRO A 112 -15.92 27.06 -5.92
C PRO A 112 -14.43 27.10 -6.28
N ALA A 113 -13.62 27.54 -5.31
CA ALA A 113 -12.17 27.32 -5.21
C ALA A 113 -11.73 25.97 -5.81
N PRO A 114 -10.41 25.74 -6.04
CA PRO A 114 -9.96 24.39 -6.36
C PRO A 114 -10.57 23.40 -5.37
N GLU A 115 -11.24 22.36 -5.88
CA GLU A 115 -11.95 21.38 -5.07
C GLU A 115 -11.02 20.73 -4.04
N ARG A 116 -9.72 20.63 -4.35
CA ARG A 116 -8.75 19.98 -3.48
C ARG A 116 -7.34 20.55 -3.54
N LEU A 117 -6.69 20.70 -2.38
CA LEU A 117 -5.26 20.96 -2.22
C LEU A 117 -4.53 19.74 -1.62
N GLU A 118 -3.42 19.33 -2.21
CA GLU A 118 -2.59 18.23 -1.72
C GLU A 118 -1.10 18.63 -1.61
N LEU A 119 -0.54 18.46 -0.41
CA LEU A 119 0.89 18.57 -0.12
C LEU A 119 1.46 17.17 0.02
N ALA A 120 2.36 16.75 -0.86
CA ALA A 120 2.91 15.40 -0.87
C ALA A 120 4.40 15.40 -0.46
N PHE A 121 4.81 14.47 0.40
CA PHE A 121 6.17 14.34 0.90
C PHE A 121 6.73 12.91 0.71
N THR A 122 8.04 12.80 0.49
CA THR A 122 8.80 11.54 0.31
C THR A 122 10.28 11.76 0.63
N THR A 123 11.09 10.71 0.74
CA THR A 123 12.56 10.88 0.77
C THR A 123 13.08 11.44 -0.57
N HIS A 124 14.06 12.34 -0.55
CA HIS A 124 14.58 12.98 -1.77
C HIS A 124 15.39 12.03 -2.68
N ASP A 125 16.00 11.03 -2.08
CA ASP A 125 16.81 9.99 -2.72
C ASP A 125 15.96 8.80 -3.20
N ALA A 126 14.64 8.98 -3.20
CA ALA A 126 13.69 8.06 -3.78
C ALA A 126 14.19 7.53 -5.15
N ALA A 127 14.56 6.25 -5.24
CA ALA A 127 15.02 5.62 -6.47
C ALA A 127 13.94 5.61 -7.56
N LEU A 128 14.31 5.67 -8.84
CA LEU A 128 13.34 5.42 -9.91
C LEU A 128 13.06 3.91 -9.99
N ILE A 129 11.78 3.54 -9.95
CA ILE A 129 11.35 2.16 -10.15
C ILE A 129 10.98 1.99 -11.62
N THR A 130 11.87 1.34 -12.37
CA THR A 130 11.67 1.02 -13.79
C THR A 130 11.37 -0.46 -14.03
N GLN A 131 11.35 -1.29 -12.98
CA GLN A 131 11.18 -2.74 -13.11
C GLN A 131 9.78 -3.17 -12.68
N TRP A 132 9.24 -4.15 -13.41
CA TRP A 132 7.94 -4.73 -13.08
C TRP A 132 8.03 -5.36 -11.69
N ARG A 133 7.25 -4.79 -10.78
CA ARG A 133 6.92 -5.35 -9.48
C ARG A 133 5.41 -5.29 -9.39
N ASP A 134 4.82 -6.37 -8.90
CA ASP A 134 3.40 -6.67 -8.92
C ASP A 134 2.50 -5.43 -8.78
N VAL A 135 1.43 -5.35 -9.57
CA VAL A 135 0.66 -4.13 -9.88
C VAL A 135 -0.07 -3.63 -8.63
N GLY A 136 0.64 -2.94 -7.75
CA GLY A 136 0.15 -2.54 -6.43
C GLY A 136 1.21 -2.53 -5.32
N MET A 137 2.39 -3.11 -5.54
CA MET A 137 3.50 -3.06 -4.58
C MET A 137 4.21 -1.71 -4.63
N ARG A 138 3.73 -0.80 -3.79
CA ARG A 138 4.40 0.45 -3.42
C ARG A 138 5.67 0.14 -2.63
N TYR A 139 6.78 0.84 -2.93
CA TYR A 139 8.13 0.51 -2.43
C TYR A 139 8.40 0.98 -0.99
N GLN A 140 7.46 1.73 -0.40
CA GLN A 140 7.56 2.35 0.93
C GLN A 140 6.15 2.50 1.52
N ALA A 141 6.04 3.06 2.73
CA ALA A 141 4.82 3.39 3.48
C ALA A 141 3.55 3.48 2.64
N ASP A 142 2.45 2.85 3.08
CA ASP A 142 1.12 3.16 2.52
C ASP A 142 0.95 4.69 2.45
N ASP A 143 0.31 5.19 1.39
CA ASP A 143 0.02 6.62 1.30
C ASP A 143 -0.82 7.02 2.52
N VAL A 144 -0.24 7.81 3.41
CA VAL A 144 -0.92 8.28 4.61
C VAL A 144 -1.33 9.71 4.38
N HIS A 145 -2.61 10.00 4.59
CA HIS A 145 -3.16 11.33 4.39
C HIS A 145 -3.64 11.92 5.71
N PHE A 146 -3.12 13.08 6.06
CA PHE A 146 -3.76 13.97 7.01
C PHE A 146 -4.75 14.84 6.24
N LEU A 147 -6.04 14.52 6.33
CA LEU A 147 -7.11 15.24 5.65
C LEU A 147 -7.60 16.39 6.52
N PHE A 148 -7.93 17.50 5.88
CA PHE A 148 -8.53 18.65 6.53
C PHE A 148 -9.52 19.35 5.59
N THR A 149 -10.55 19.97 6.16
CA THR A 149 -11.53 20.74 5.39
C THR A 149 -11.53 22.18 5.88
N ILE A 150 -11.42 23.12 4.94
CA ILE A 150 -11.40 24.55 5.22
C ILE A 150 -12.71 25.15 4.73
N ALA A 151 -13.51 25.68 5.67
CA ALA A 151 -14.72 26.44 5.38
C ALA A 151 -14.57 27.90 5.86
N PRO A 152 -15.11 28.89 5.14
CA PRO A 152 -15.03 30.31 5.55
C PRO A 152 -15.52 30.55 6.98
N GLY A 153 -14.67 31.17 7.81
CA GLY A 153 -15.02 31.56 9.19
C GLY A 153 -15.24 30.41 10.17
N GLN A 154 -14.96 29.16 9.79
CA GLN A 154 -15.07 27.97 10.65
C GLN A 154 -13.68 27.49 11.08
N PRO A 155 -13.56 26.85 12.26
CA PRO A 155 -12.34 26.14 12.62
C PRO A 155 -12.08 24.97 11.65
N VAL A 156 -10.82 24.74 11.30
CA VAL A 156 -10.41 23.65 10.42
C VAL A 156 -10.67 22.31 11.11
N GLY A 157 -11.49 21.46 10.50
CA GLY A 157 -11.63 20.06 10.90
C GLY A 157 -10.51 19.24 10.28
N ALA A 158 -9.81 18.42 11.05
CA ALA A 158 -8.72 17.58 10.56
C ALA A 158 -8.78 16.16 11.12
N HIS A 159 -8.45 15.17 10.28
CA HIS A 159 -8.35 13.77 10.66
C HIS A 159 -7.34 13.05 9.76
N TRP A 160 -6.64 12.06 10.32
CA TRP A 160 -5.89 11.13 9.48
C TRP A 160 -6.86 10.20 8.77
N ALA A 161 -6.72 10.09 7.45
CA ALA A 161 -7.38 9.08 6.66
C ALA A 161 -6.34 8.27 5.90
N HIS A 162 -6.50 6.96 5.92
CA HIS A 162 -5.99 6.18 4.81
C HIS A 162 -7.00 6.31 3.67
N LEU A 163 -6.54 6.65 2.47
CA LEU A 163 -7.35 6.52 1.26
C LEU A 163 -7.04 5.17 0.61
N PRO A 164 -7.72 4.05 0.98
CA PRO A 164 -7.73 2.90 0.11
C PRO A 164 -8.75 3.17 -1.00
N ARG A 165 -8.29 3.70 -2.12
CA ARG A 165 -8.91 3.35 -3.40
C ARG A 165 -7.94 2.54 -4.25
N ARG A 166 -7.52 1.38 -3.73
CA ARG A 166 -7.32 0.16 -4.53
C ARG A 166 -7.81 -1.08 -3.79
N TRP A 167 -8.15 -2.07 -4.60
CA TRP A 167 -8.98 -3.24 -4.34
C TRP A 167 -8.33 -4.37 -3.51
N ASP A 168 -7.11 -4.19 -2.98
CA ASP A 168 -6.47 -5.23 -2.17
C ASP A 168 -6.58 -4.93 -0.68
N ARG A 169 -7.16 -5.88 0.06
CA ARG A 169 -7.51 -5.77 1.49
C ARG A 169 -6.48 -6.45 2.40
N ARG A 170 -5.27 -6.79 1.92
CA ARG A 170 -4.48 -7.87 2.55
C ARG A 170 -3.08 -7.53 3.06
N GLU A 171 -2.48 -6.42 2.68
CA GLU A 171 -1.15 -6.06 3.18
C GLU A 171 -1.16 -4.69 3.85
N ALA A 172 -0.57 -4.64 5.05
CA ALA A 172 -0.34 -3.44 5.84
C ALA A 172 1.16 -3.14 5.75
N ASN A 173 1.51 -1.88 5.56
CA ASN A 173 2.91 -1.44 5.50
C ASN A 173 3.49 -1.12 6.89
N ASP A 174 4.71 -1.57 7.15
CA ASP A 174 5.52 -1.39 8.37
C ASP A 174 5.72 0.06 8.85
N SER A 175 5.39 1.08 8.03
CA SER A 175 5.64 2.50 8.36
C SER A 175 4.66 3.09 9.39
N PHE A 176 3.53 2.40 9.62
CA PHE A 176 2.62 2.58 10.76
C PHE A 176 2.29 1.19 11.36
N GLY A 177 3.22 0.24 11.21
CA GLY A 177 3.09 -1.13 11.69
C GLY A 177 1.87 -1.94 11.20
N SER A 178 1.65 -3.07 11.86
CA SER A 178 0.65 -4.12 11.65
C SER A 178 -0.81 -3.71 11.37
N GLU A 179 -1.60 -4.67 10.87
CA GLU A 179 -3.08 -4.59 10.85
C GLU A 179 -3.68 -4.32 12.25
N THR A 180 -3.03 -4.77 13.32
CA THR A 180 -3.45 -4.50 14.71
C THR A 180 -3.27 -3.03 15.06
N GLU A 181 -2.17 -2.46 14.59
CA GLU A 181 -1.81 -1.05 14.69
C GLU A 181 -2.79 -0.17 13.87
N ARG A 182 -3.16 -0.61 12.67
CA ARG A 182 -4.24 -0.01 11.86
C ARG A 182 -5.59 -0.04 12.58
N ARG A 183 -5.97 -1.17 13.19
CA ARG A 183 -7.24 -1.29 13.94
C ARG A 183 -7.25 -0.44 15.19
N ALA A 184 -6.15 -0.38 15.93
CA ALA A 184 -6.03 0.48 17.10
C ALA A 184 -6.24 1.96 16.73
N LEU A 185 -5.70 2.41 15.60
CA LEU A 185 -5.93 3.76 15.07
C LEU A 185 -7.40 4.01 14.72
N LEU A 186 -8.09 3.03 14.15
CA LEU A 186 -9.52 3.15 13.76
C LEU A 186 -10.48 3.04 14.96
N ASP A 187 -10.19 2.14 15.90
CA ASP A 187 -11.02 1.88 17.10
C ASP A 187 -10.91 3.02 18.13
N GLN A 188 -9.83 3.82 18.07
CA GLN A 188 -9.71 5.08 18.81
C GLN A 188 -10.69 6.16 18.32
N GLY A 189 -11.43 5.88 17.24
CA GLY A 189 -12.24 6.85 16.51
C GLY A 189 -11.33 7.82 15.76
N ALA A 190 -11.82 8.41 14.69
CA ALA A 190 -11.25 9.64 14.14
C ALA A 190 -11.45 10.81 15.14
N GLN A 191 -11.09 10.62 16.41
CA GLN A 191 -11.08 11.69 17.38
C GLN A 191 -10.00 12.65 16.95
N ALA A 192 -10.44 13.88 16.65
CA ALA A 192 -9.57 15.01 16.39
C ALA A 192 -8.45 15.01 17.43
N ARG A 193 -7.21 14.79 16.98
CA ARG A 193 -6.01 14.96 17.78
C ARG A 193 -5.94 16.42 18.21
N PRO A 194 -6.22 16.79 19.46
CA PRO A 194 -6.15 18.19 19.86
C PRO A 194 -4.70 18.71 19.83
N ASP A 195 -3.74 17.79 19.87
CA ASP A 195 -2.29 17.98 19.90
C ASP A 195 -1.61 17.89 18.52
N LEU A 196 -2.19 17.17 17.55
CA LEU A 196 -1.82 17.22 16.12
C LEU A 196 -2.70 18.20 15.33
N VAL A 197 -3.37 19.14 16.00
CA VAL A 197 -3.68 20.42 15.37
C VAL A 197 -2.34 21.12 15.12
N GLY A 198 -1.58 20.63 14.13
CA GLY A 198 -0.73 21.49 13.35
C GLY A 198 -1.57 22.72 13.04
N LYS A 199 -0.99 23.89 13.25
CA LYS A 199 -1.67 25.15 13.03
C LYS A 199 -1.90 25.31 11.52
N VAL A 200 -2.90 24.63 10.99
CA VAL A 200 -3.40 24.81 9.63
C VAL A 200 -4.30 26.04 9.71
N PHE A 201 -3.75 27.16 9.28
CA PHE A 201 -4.45 28.43 9.19
C PHE A 201 -4.77 28.67 7.73
N ALA A 202 -6.05 28.65 7.38
CA ALA A 202 -6.47 29.06 6.07
C ALA A 202 -7.25 30.36 6.16
N GLN A 203 -6.91 31.30 5.30
CA GLN A 203 -7.63 32.54 5.13
C GLN A 203 -8.15 32.60 3.70
N ILE A 204 -9.47 32.55 3.57
CA ILE A 204 -10.15 32.76 2.30
C ILE A 204 -10.42 34.26 2.18
N SER A 205 -10.08 34.85 1.04
CA SER A 205 -10.32 36.27 0.76
C SER A 205 -10.79 36.49 -0.66
N ASP A 206 -11.90 37.20 -0.85
CA ASP A 206 -12.32 37.64 -2.18
C ASP A 206 -11.24 38.56 -2.77
N LEU A 207 -10.82 38.30 -4.02
CA LEU A 207 -9.92 39.21 -4.72
C LEU A 207 -10.69 40.46 -5.18
N PRO A 208 -10.04 41.64 -5.27
CA PRO A 208 -10.72 42.93 -5.47
C PRO A 208 -11.46 43.10 -6.82
N ASP A 209 -11.27 42.19 -7.75
CA ASP A 209 -11.63 42.27 -9.17
C ASP A 209 -12.99 41.63 -9.53
N GLY A 210 -13.72 41.09 -8.55
CA GLY A 210 -15.17 40.84 -8.64
C GLY A 210 -15.61 39.66 -9.53
N GLY A 211 -14.67 38.79 -9.90
CA GLY A 211 -14.94 37.52 -10.61
C GLY A 211 -14.03 36.37 -10.19
N SER A 212 -12.79 36.66 -9.79
CA SER A 212 -11.78 35.73 -9.28
C SER A 212 -11.85 35.61 -7.75
N GLN A 213 -11.54 34.42 -7.21
CA GLN A 213 -11.33 34.22 -5.77
C GLN A 213 -9.86 33.93 -5.45
N GLY A 214 -9.39 34.44 -4.31
CA GLY A 214 -8.02 34.29 -3.84
C GLY A 214 -7.97 33.49 -2.56
N TYR A 215 -7.34 32.32 -2.60
CA TYR A 215 -7.23 31.46 -1.42
C TYR A 215 -5.82 31.54 -0.88
N ARG A 216 -5.68 32.01 0.37
CA ARG A 216 -4.42 31.89 1.10
C ARG A 216 -4.50 30.72 2.07
N PHE A 217 -3.67 29.72 1.82
CA PHE A 217 -3.47 28.60 2.71
C PHE A 217 -2.12 28.73 3.41
N GLU A 218 -2.07 28.61 4.73
CA GLU A 218 -0.84 28.49 5.52
C GLU A 218 -0.92 27.27 6.44
N ALA A 219 0.05 26.36 6.33
CA ALA A 219 0.17 25.19 7.20
C ALA A 219 1.46 25.24 8.02
N ALA A 220 1.34 25.11 9.34
CA ALA A 220 2.43 24.71 10.22
C ALA A 220 2.37 23.19 10.44
N ILE A 221 3.22 22.46 9.74
CA ILE A 221 3.29 21.00 9.77
C ILE A 221 4.34 20.60 10.82
N PRO A 222 3.96 19.98 11.94
CA PRO A 222 4.93 19.59 12.94
C PRO A 222 5.86 18.52 12.37
N TRP A 223 7.16 18.58 12.69
CA TRP A 223 8.12 17.58 12.20
C TRP A 223 7.75 16.14 12.61
N THR A 224 7.07 15.99 13.74
CA THR A 224 6.53 14.71 14.22
C THR A 224 5.43 14.12 13.32
N ALA A 225 4.80 14.92 12.46
CA ALA A 225 3.85 14.43 11.45
C ALA A 225 4.55 13.90 10.18
N LEU A 226 5.88 14.01 10.08
CA LEU A 226 6.70 13.46 9.01
C LEU A 226 7.65 12.39 9.58
N PRO A 227 7.14 11.24 10.05
CA PRO A 227 7.92 10.27 10.84
C PRO A 227 9.18 9.76 10.13
N PHE A 228 9.17 9.71 8.79
CA PHE A 228 10.32 9.27 7.99
C PHE A 228 11.45 10.32 7.86
N TYR A 229 11.24 11.58 8.27
CA TYR A 229 12.23 12.64 8.14
C TYR A 229 12.83 13.09 9.50
N ASP A 230 14.15 13.25 9.55
CA ASP A 230 14.85 13.88 10.69
C ASP A 230 15.24 15.32 10.29
N PRO A 231 14.61 16.34 10.90
CA PRO A 231 14.83 17.72 10.49
C PRO A 231 16.16 18.31 10.97
N THR A 232 16.89 17.59 11.85
CA THR A 232 18.23 17.95 12.30
C THR A 232 19.31 17.55 11.29
N SER A 233 19.00 16.56 10.43
CA SER A 233 19.89 16.10 9.35
C SER A 233 20.19 17.16 8.30
N LEU A 234 19.24 18.09 8.10
CA LEU A 234 19.20 19.03 6.99
C LEU A 234 19.25 18.36 5.60
N ALA A 235 19.07 17.03 5.55
CA ALA A 235 19.04 16.29 4.30
C ALA A 235 17.86 16.79 3.44
N PRO A 236 17.99 16.82 2.11
CA PRO A 236 16.89 17.24 1.26
C PRO A 236 15.64 16.37 1.47
N LEU A 237 14.46 16.99 1.41
CA LEU A 237 13.15 16.33 1.54
C LEU A 237 12.41 16.41 0.20
N GLY A 238 11.88 15.30 -0.31
CA GLY A 238 11.06 15.31 -1.50
C GLY A 238 9.69 15.93 -1.23
N PHE A 239 9.25 16.85 -2.08
CA PHE A 239 7.98 17.56 -1.96
C PHE A 239 7.29 17.82 -3.29
N ASN A 240 5.96 17.76 -3.31
CA ASN A 240 5.13 18.21 -4.42
C ASN A 240 3.85 18.91 -3.91
N LEU A 241 3.35 19.88 -4.67
CA LEU A 241 2.05 20.53 -4.48
C LEU A 241 1.15 20.14 -5.64
N ALA A 242 -0.09 19.78 -5.37
CA ALA A 242 -1.13 19.60 -6.37
C ALA A 242 -2.43 20.29 -5.94
N LEU A 243 -3.09 20.96 -6.88
CA LEU A 243 -4.41 21.58 -6.76
C LEU A 243 -5.31 20.95 -7.82
N ARG A 244 -6.49 20.50 -7.44
CA ARG A 244 -7.50 19.99 -8.37
C ARG A 244 -8.59 21.00 -8.53
N ASP A 245 -9.03 21.15 -9.77
CA ASP A 245 -10.04 22.10 -10.16
C ASP A 245 -11.11 21.41 -11.02
N GLN A 246 -12.36 21.81 -10.79
CA GLN A 246 -13.54 21.28 -11.45
C GLN A 246 -14.62 22.36 -11.63
N ASP A 247 -14.44 23.18 -12.65
CA ASP A 247 -15.43 24.16 -13.08
C ASP A 247 -16.63 23.57 -13.80
N GLU A 248 -17.82 23.91 -13.34
CA GLU A 248 -19.05 23.74 -14.10
C GLU A 248 -19.34 25.01 -14.95
N THR A 249 -19.28 24.89 -16.28
CA THR A 249 -19.62 25.98 -17.20
C THR A 249 -20.84 25.65 -18.05
N PRO A 250 -21.55 26.66 -18.61
CA PRO A 250 -22.63 26.41 -19.56
C PRO A 250 -22.22 25.59 -20.80
N GLN A 251 -20.92 25.56 -21.13
CA GLN A 251 -20.33 24.86 -22.28
C GLN A 251 -19.86 23.43 -21.94
N GLY A 252 -19.94 23.03 -20.67
CA GLY A 252 -19.49 21.72 -20.16
C GLY A 252 -18.61 21.86 -18.91
N THR A 253 -18.16 20.73 -18.38
CA THR A 253 -17.22 20.69 -17.25
C THR A 253 -15.79 20.90 -17.74
N ARG A 254 -15.06 21.86 -17.15
CA ARG A 254 -13.59 21.86 -17.21
C ARG A 254 -13.08 21.15 -15.97
N ARG A 255 -12.14 20.23 -16.15
CA ARG A 255 -11.57 19.48 -15.05
C ARG A 255 -10.10 19.22 -15.31
N GLY A 256 -9.31 19.46 -14.27
CA GLY A 256 -7.87 19.32 -14.36
C GLY A 256 -7.20 19.50 -13.02
N ALA A 257 -5.88 19.57 -13.06
CA ALA A 257 -5.07 19.82 -11.89
C ALA A 257 -3.83 20.64 -12.25
N LEU A 258 -3.49 21.57 -11.36
CA LEU A 258 -2.21 22.26 -11.32
C LEU A 258 -1.30 21.51 -10.34
N ALA A 259 -0.08 21.19 -10.75
CA ALA A 259 0.93 20.60 -9.88
C ALA A 259 2.30 21.21 -10.13
N TRP A 260 3.14 21.26 -9.10
CA TRP A 260 4.52 21.73 -9.27
C TRP A 260 5.27 20.86 -10.29
N ARG A 261 4.91 19.58 -10.40
CA ARG A 261 5.40 18.67 -11.44
C ARG A 261 4.21 18.03 -12.16
N PRO A 262 4.00 18.31 -13.47
CA PRO A 262 2.89 17.75 -14.26
C PRO A 262 2.83 16.23 -14.20
N GLY A 263 1.62 15.67 -14.34
CA GLY A 263 1.42 14.21 -14.41
C GLY A 263 1.67 13.46 -13.10
N LEU A 264 2.14 14.13 -12.04
CA LEU A 264 2.28 13.51 -10.71
C LEU A 264 1.01 13.60 -9.86
N VAL A 265 -0.12 13.95 -10.45
CA VAL A 265 -1.42 13.98 -9.76
C VAL A 265 -2.00 12.57 -9.76
N GLY A 266 -1.83 11.84 -8.66
CA GLY A 266 -2.42 10.52 -8.46
C GLY A 266 -1.46 9.33 -8.65
N THR A 267 -0.48 9.41 -9.56
CA THR A 267 0.53 8.34 -9.80
C THR A 267 1.91 8.68 -9.22
N TYR A 268 1.90 9.33 -8.04
CA TYR A 268 3.06 9.98 -7.42
C TYR A 268 4.32 9.10 -7.42
N SER A 269 5.26 9.38 -8.32
CA SER A 269 6.62 8.84 -8.21
C SER A 269 7.48 9.83 -7.44
N GLY A 270 7.86 9.46 -6.21
CA GLY A 270 8.68 10.31 -5.35
C GLY A 270 10.02 10.72 -5.97
N TYR A 271 10.52 9.95 -6.95
CA TYR A 271 11.71 10.27 -7.74
C TYR A 271 11.61 11.64 -8.46
N HIS A 272 10.41 12.06 -8.85
CA HIS A 272 10.17 13.29 -9.62
C HIS A 272 9.84 14.51 -8.76
N PHE A 273 9.73 14.34 -7.44
CA PHE A 273 9.41 15.43 -6.52
C PHE A 273 10.53 16.46 -6.47
N ALA A 274 10.17 17.71 -6.21
CA ALA A 274 11.14 18.77 -5.95
C ALA A 274 11.86 18.50 -4.61
N ALA A 275 13.10 18.96 -4.51
CA ALA A 275 13.89 18.85 -3.29
C ALA A 275 13.73 20.12 -2.45
N LEU A 276 13.18 19.99 -1.24
CA LEU A 276 13.29 21.01 -0.22
C LEU A 276 14.66 20.87 0.45
N THR A 277 15.49 21.91 0.37
CA THR A 277 16.80 21.96 1.04
C THR A 277 16.74 22.95 2.20
N PHE A 278 17.37 22.65 3.33
CA PHE A 278 17.10 23.38 4.57
C PHE A 278 18.29 24.24 5.02
N ALA A 279 18.03 25.52 5.31
CA ALA A 279 19.04 26.38 5.92
C ALA A 279 19.34 25.93 7.36
N PRO A 280 20.60 25.99 7.81
CA PRO A 280 20.94 25.70 9.19
C PRO A 280 20.26 26.69 10.16
N PRO A 281 20.05 26.29 11.42
CA PRO A 281 19.50 27.19 12.43
C PRO A 281 20.41 28.43 12.64
N PRO A 282 19.86 29.57 13.11
CA PRO A 282 20.62 30.79 13.33
C PRO A 282 21.71 30.61 14.38
N ALA A 283 22.78 31.40 14.26
CA ALA A 283 23.84 31.46 15.26
C ALA A 283 23.25 31.82 16.65
N GLY A 284 23.61 31.03 17.67
CA GLY A 284 23.08 31.18 19.05
C GLY A 284 21.95 30.21 19.42
N THR A 285 21.46 29.40 18.47
CA THR A 285 20.59 28.25 18.77
C THR A 285 21.42 27.23 19.56
N VAL A 286 21.06 26.94 20.82
CA VAL A 286 21.93 26.15 21.72
C VAL A 286 21.92 24.66 21.35
N LEU A 287 20.73 24.07 21.15
CA LEU A 287 20.55 22.68 20.73
C LEU A 287 19.29 22.57 19.88
N TYR A 288 19.35 21.84 18.77
CA TYR A 288 18.19 21.48 17.94
C TYR A 288 18.07 19.95 17.84
N PRO A 289 17.41 19.30 18.83
CA PRO A 289 17.29 17.85 18.87
C PRO A 289 15.96 17.34 18.31
N PHE A 290 15.96 16.11 17.82
CA PHE A 290 14.78 15.36 17.43
C PHE A 290 14.96 13.89 17.81
N ALA A 291 13.90 13.20 18.23
CA ALA A 291 13.95 11.77 18.50
C ALA A 291 12.76 11.08 17.87
N ARG A 292 12.95 9.87 17.33
CA ARG A 292 11.88 9.09 16.70
C ARG A 292 12.10 7.59 16.83
N THR A 293 11.02 6.84 16.59
CA THR A 293 11.07 5.41 16.28
C THR A 293 10.19 5.15 15.06
N ASP A 294 10.58 4.19 14.22
CA ASP A 294 9.93 3.94 12.94
C ASP A 294 8.76 2.93 13.04
N ALA A 295 8.60 2.29 14.21
CA ALA A 295 7.52 1.35 14.51
C ALA A 295 6.90 1.66 15.87
N PHE A 296 5.70 1.17 16.14
CA PHE A 296 5.05 1.43 17.43
C PHE A 296 4.63 0.19 18.19
N HIS A 297 4.43 -0.95 17.55
CA HIS A 297 4.12 -2.19 18.25
C HIS A 297 5.31 -3.14 18.27
N PHE A 298 5.69 -3.57 19.47
CA PHE A 298 6.86 -4.40 19.69
C PHE A 298 6.50 -5.67 20.46
N LEU A 299 6.88 -6.82 19.88
CA LEU A 299 6.70 -8.16 20.45
C LEU A 299 8.02 -8.93 20.34
N GLY A 300 8.76 -9.04 21.44
CA GLY A 300 10.04 -9.77 21.47
C GLY A 300 11.10 -9.18 20.53
N LYS A 301 11.01 -7.87 20.26
CA LYS A 301 11.88 -7.12 19.36
C LYS A 301 12.62 -6.03 20.13
N THR A 302 13.69 -5.52 19.54
CA THR A 302 14.31 -4.28 20.01
C THR A 302 13.44 -3.09 19.58
N VAL A 303 13.31 -2.11 20.47
CA VAL A 303 12.74 -0.79 20.22
C VAL A 303 13.90 0.15 19.87
N PRO A 304 14.11 0.48 18.58
CA PRO A 304 15.13 1.45 18.18
C PRO A 304 14.57 2.87 18.32
N VAL A 305 15.34 3.75 18.95
CA VAL A 305 15.06 5.19 19.04
C VAL A 305 16.22 5.95 18.43
N THR A 306 15.97 6.57 17.27
CA THR A 306 16.93 7.42 16.58
C THR A 306 16.85 8.82 17.15
N VAL A 307 17.98 9.34 17.62
CA VAL A 307 18.15 10.68 18.19
C VAL A 307 19.03 11.49 17.25
N GLY A 308 18.44 12.50 16.62
CA GLY A 308 19.12 13.50 15.80
C GLY A 308 19.47 14.74 16.62
N LEU A 309 20.65 15.32 16.36
CA LEU A 309 21.04 16.63 16.87
C LEU A 309 21.77 17.43 15.80
N TYR A 310 21.36 18.70 15.63
CA TYR A 310 22.21 19.71 14.99
C TYR A 310 22.98 20.54 16.03
N ASN A 311 24.32 20.44 16.03
CA ASN A 311 25.21 21.21 16.89
C ASN A 311 25.88 22.35 16.09
N PRO A 312 25.49 23.62 16.30
CA PRO A 312 26.12 24.76 15.61
C PRO A 312 27.46 25.19 16.23
N GLY A 313 27.84 24.63 17.39
CA GLY A 313 29.06 24.97 18.12
C GLY A 313 30.19 23.95 17.91
N PRO A 314 31.30 24.06 18.68
CA PRO A 314 32.35 23.04 18.69
C PRO A 314 31.82 21.70 19.20
N ALA A 315 32.58 20.63 18.93
CA ALA A 315 32.24 19.31 19.44
C ALA A 315 32.06 19.32 20.97
N ALA A 316 31.01 18.66 21.46
CA ALA A 316 30.67 18.61 22.86
C ALA A 316 30.21 17.20 23.26
N MET A 317 30.51 16.81 24.50
CA MET A 317 30.01 15.58 25.08
C MET A 317 28.59 15.77 25.61
N ALA A 318 27.74 14.78 25.41
CA ALA A 318 26.42 14.68 26.00
C ALA A 318 26.13 13.26 26.47
N HIS A 319 25.28 13.15 27.49
CA HIS A 319 24.76 11.89 27.98
C HIS A 319 23.27 11.78 27.63
N LEU A 320 22.90 10.70 26.93
CA LEU A 320 21.53 10.41 26.52
C LEU A 320 20.94 9.32 27.41
N ARG A 321 19.69 9.50 27.84
CA ARG A 321 18.90 8.47 28.55
C ARG A 321 17.52 8.32 27.93
N LEU A 322 17.19 7.12 27.49
CA LEU A 322 15.84 6.74 27.05
C LEU A 322 15.01 6.34 28.29
N GLU A 323 13.83 6.93 28.41
CA GLU A 323 12.89 6.68 29.50
C GLU A 323 11.47 6.48 28.93
N ALA A 324 10.64 5.71 29.65
CA ALA A 324 9.20 5.68 29.41
C ALA A 324 8.53 6.75 30.29
N ASP A 325 7.59 7.50 29.73
CA ASP A 325 6.96 8.60 30.45
C ASP A 325 6.22 8.12 31.71
N GLY A 326 6.33 8.90 32.79
CA GLY A 326 5.85 8.48 34.11
C GLY A 326 6.71 7.43 34.83
N SER A 327 7.79 6.93 34.22
CA SER A 327 8.76 6.02 34.85
C SER A 327 10.14 6.66 34.95
N PRO A 328 10.80 6.64 36.13
CA PRO A 328 12.17 7.11 36.27
C PRO A 328 13.22 6.07 35.81
N ALA A 329 12.78 4.90 35.32
CA ALA A 329 13.69 3.83 34.93
C ALA A 329 14.40 4.16 33.61
N VAL A 330 15.72 4.13 33.62
CA VAL A 330 16.54 4.26 32.42
C VAL A 330 16.46 2.96 31.62
N LEU A 331 15.90 3.07 30.42
CA LEU A 331 15.70 1.95 29.50
C LEU A 331 16.98 1.68 28.69
N ALA A 332 17.61 2.73 28.20
CA ALA A 332 18.91 2.70 27.51
C ALA A 332 19.63 4.03 27.75
N GLU A 333 20.95 4.03 27.68
CA GLU A 333 21.75 5.23 27.82
C GLU A 333 23.03 5.14 26.98
N ALA A 334 23.57 6.30 26.60
CA ALA A 334 24.82 6.39 25.86
C ALA A 334 25.50 7.74 26.14
N ASP A 335 26.83 7.71 26.31
CA ASP A 335 27.67 8.90 26.20
C ASP A 335 28.03 9.11 24.73
N VAL A 336 27.83 10.32 24.23
CA VAL A 336 28.05 10.67 22.82
C VAL A 336 28.85 11.95 22.71
N GLU A 337 29.81 11.94 21.77
CA GLU A 337 30.44 13.15 21.28
C GLU A 337 29.65 13.63 20.08
N TRP A 338 29.13 14.85 20.13
CA TRP A 338 28.44 15.46 19.00
C TRP A 338 29.32 16.52 18.35
N ALA A 339 29.82 16.18 17.16
CA ALA A 339 30.63 17.08 16.35
C ALA A 339 29.80 18.29 15.88
N THR A 340 30.49 19.33 15.40
CA THR A 340 29.82 20.45 14.72
C THR A 340 29.03 19.95 13.51
N GLY A 341 27.77 20.36 13.39
CA GLY A 341 26.85 19.95 12.32
C GLY A 341 25.81 18.93 12.76
N SER A 342 25.30 18.14 11.81
CA SER A 342 24.32 17.09 12.07
C SER A 342 24.96 15.84 12.66
N ASN A 343 24.33 15.27 13.68
CA ASN A 343 24.73 14.04 14.35
C ASN A 343 23.51 13.15 14.54
N THR A 344 23.71 11.84 14.52
CA THR A 344 22.66 10.86 14.78
C THR A 344 23.19 9.79 15.73
N THR A 345 22.37 9.37 16.68
CA THR A 345 22.67 8.28 17.62
C THR A 345 21.44 7.41 17.79
N GLU A 346 21.60 6.09 17.79
CA GLU A 346 20.51 5.17 18.11
C GLU A 346 20.62 4.71 19.56
N LEU A 347 19.50 4.80 20.30
CA LEU A 347 19.31 4.11 21.57
C LEU A 347 18.37 2.94 21.34
N SER A 348 18.82 1.73 21.70
CA SER A 348 18.07 0.50 21.46
C SER A 348 17.78 -0.21 22.78
N VAL A 349 16.52 -0.61 23.00
CA VAL A 349 16.10 -1.35 24.20
C VAL A 349 15.25 -2.56 23.82
N ALA A 350 15.49 -3.72 24.43
CA ALA A 350 14.62 -4.87 24.26
C ALA A 350 13.20 -4.55 24.76
N SER A 351 12.17 -4.84 23.97
CA SER A 351 10.76 -4.52 24.29
C SER A 351 10.34 -5.01 25.68
N GLU A 352 10.87 -6.15 26.11
CA GLU A 352 10.58 -6.80 27.39
C GLU A 352 11.15 -6.05 28.62
N ARG A 353 12.03 -5.07 28.40
CA ARG A 353 12.47 -4.16 29.48
C ARG A 353 11.51 -3.01 29.70
N ILE A 354 10.61 -2.76 28.75
CA ILE A 354 9.52 -1.81 28.89
C ILE A 354 8.32 -2.59 29.44
N PRO A 355 7.59 -2.09 30.45
CA PRO A 355 6.41 -2.80 30.95
C PRO A 355 5.37 -3.00 29.84
N ALA A 356 4.57 -4.06 29.95
CA ALA A 356 3.48 -4.33 29.01
C ALA A 356 2.50 -3.15 28.94
N GLY A 357 1.94 -2.89 27.74
CA GLY A 357 0.94 -1.83 27.52
C GLY A 357 1.44 -0.70 26.62
N ARG A 358 0.80 0.48 26.73
CA ARG A 358 1.09 1.64 25.89
C ARG A 358 1.91 2.69 26.64
N TRP A 359 2.94 3.23 25.98
CA TRP A 359 3.91 4.13 26.59
C TRP A 359 4.34 5.25 25.64
N ALA A 360 4.30 6.50 26.11
CA ALA A 360 5.07 7.56 25.50
C ALA A 360 6.55 7.40 25.89
N LEU A 361 7.46 7.55 24.92
CA LEU A 361 8.91 7.49 25.18
C LEU A 361 9.51 8.89 25.12
N ARG A 362 10.58 9.10 25.90
CA ARG A 362 11.33 10.36 25.89
C ARG A 362 12.82 10.11 26.03
N VAL A 363 13.62 10.98 25.43
CA VAL A 363 15.07 11.00 25.57
C VAL A 363 15.46 12.21 26.41
N VAL A 364 16.17 11.98 27.50
CA VAL A 364 16.78 13.04 28.31
C VAL A 364 18.21 13.22 27.83
N LEU A 365 18.48 14.34 27.19
CA LEU A 365 19.79 14.79 26.75
C LEU A 365 20.40 15.66 27.84
N THR A 366 21.56 15.27 28.37
CA THR A 366 22.30 16.06 29.36
C THR A 366 23.66 16.46 28.78
N PRO A 367 23.84 17.70 28.32
CA PRO A 367 25.13 18.17 27.82
C PRO A 367 26.14 18.28 28.97
N ALA A 368 27.44 18.18 28.67
CA ALA A 368 28.50 18.36 29.67
C ALA A 368 28.45 19.74 30.35
N GLU A 369 28.03 20.76 29.59
CA GLU A 369 27.79 22.12 30.08
C GLU A 369 26.39 22.58 29.64
N GLY A 370 25.54 22.98 30.60
CA GLY A 370 24.20 23.50 30.32
C GLY A 370 23.07 22.66 30.93
N PRO A 371 21.80 23.07 30.70
CA PRO A 371 20.64 22.35 31.22
C PRO A 371 20.34 21.08 30.40
N SER A 372 19.81 20.06 31.06
CA SER A 372 19.24 18.90 30.37
C SER A 372 18.02 19.31 29.53
N VAL A 373 17.86 18.65 28.38
CA VAL A 373 16.72 18.81 27.46
C VAL A 373 15.96 17.49 27.41
N VAL A 374 14.63 17.56 27.56
CA VAL A 374 13.75 16.41 27.38
C VAL A 374 13.19 16.45 25.97
N ILE A 375 13.42 15.38 25.21
CA ILE A 375 13.04 15.25 23.82
C ILE A 375 11.97 14.16 23.75
N PRO A 376 10.71 14.48 23.43
CA PRO A 376 9.71 13.44 23.19
C PRO A 376 10.12 12.61 21.98
N VAL A 377 9.94 11.30 22.05
CA VAL A 377 10.16 10.41 20.90
C VAL A 377 8.93 10.47 20.02
N ALA A 378 9.10 10.88 18.76
CA ALA A 378 8.06 10.78 17.74
C ALA A 378 7.76 9.31 17.45
N VAL A 379 6.52 8.90 17.64
CA VAL A 379 6.02 7.55 17.34
C VAL A 379 4.95 7.69 16.27
N PRO A 380 4.90 6.81 15.24
CA PRO A 380 3.91 6.89 14.17
C PRO A 380 2.52 6.41 14.65
N THR A 381 1.94 7.08 15.65
CA THR A 381 0.61 6.76 16.20
C THR A 381 -0.22 8.00 16.52
N ALA A 382 -1.55 7.81 16.57
CA ALA A 382 -2.52 8.81 16.99
C ALA A 382 -2.38 9.25 18.47
N ASP A 383 -1.52 8.65 19.28
CA ASP A 383 -1.30 9.11 20.65
C ASP A 383 0.17 9.31 20.96
N GLY A 384 1.06 9.10 19.98
CA GLY A 384 2.51 9.20 20.17
C GLY A 384 3.07 8.13 21.10
N GLN A 385 2.38 7.00 21.27
CA GLN A 385 2.79 5.91 22.17
C GLN A 385 3.17 4.64 21.42
N VAL A 386 4.16 3.92 21.96
CA VAL A 386 4.48 2.54 21.58
C VAL A 386 3.60 1.57 22.35
N THR A 387 3.27 0.43 21.76
CA THR A 387 2.58 -0.71 22.38
C THR A 387 3.55 -1.86 22.56
N ILE A 388 3.71 -2.31 23.81
CA ILE A 388 4.58 -3.43 24.17
C ILE A 388 3.72 -4.66 24.47
N GLN A 389 3.83 -5.67 23.61
CA GLN A 389 3.15 -6.95 23.76
C GLN A 389 4.10 -7.99 24.37
N PRO A 390 3.78 -8.56 25.55
CA PRO A 390 4.63 -9.56 26.18
C PRO A 390 4.75 -10.85 25.36
N LEU A 391 5.99 -11.28 25.10
CA LEU A 391 6.28 -12.55 24.42
C LEU A 391 5.72 -13.77 25.17
N SER A 392 5.70 -13.71 26.50
CA SER A 392 5.14 -14.78 27.33
C SER A 392 3.64 -14.97 27.12
N GLU A 393 2.88 -13.89 26.99
CA GLU A 393 1.43 -13.96 26.78
C GLU A 393 1.11 -14.61 25.43
N VAL A 394 1.82 -14.21 24.37
CA VAL A 394 1.65 -14.78 23.04
C VAL A 394 2.00 -16.27 23.01
N ARG A 395 3.08 -16.68 23.69
CA ARG A 395 3.43 -18.11 23.81
C ARG A 395 2.36 -18.90 24.57
N THR A 396 1.83 -18.35 25.65
CA THR A 396 0.73 -18.96 26.40
C THR A 396 -0.51 -19.10 25.53
N GLU A 397 -0.81 -18.10 24.70
CA GLU A 397 -1.96 -18.15 23.80
C GLU A 397 -1.82 -19.24 22.73
N ILE A 398 -0.64 -19.35 22.10
CA ILE A 398 -0.36 -20.43 21.13
C ILE A 398 -0.52 -21.81 21.80
N GLN A 399 0.02 -21.99 23.00
CA GLN A 399 -0.13 -23.25 23.75
C GLN A 399 -1.59 -23.56 24.09
N ARG A 400 -2.37 -22.55 24.43
CA ARG A 400 -3.80 -22.69 24.70
C ARG A 400 -4.57 -23.12 23.45
N LEU A 401 -4.28 -22.51 22.29
CA LEU A 401 -4.85 -22.90 21.01
C LEU A 401 -4.44 -24.32 20.60
N GLU A 402 -3.17 -24.69 20.83
CA GLU A 402 -2.71 -26.07 20.60
C GLU A 402 -3.48 -27.06 21.47
N HIS A 403 -3.70 -26.77 22.75
CA HIS A 403 -4.51 -27.62 23.62
C HIS A 403 -5.96 -27.74 23.15
N ARG A 404 -6.57 -26.63 22.75
CA ARG A 404 -7.94 -26.56 22.21
C ARG A 404 -8.12 -27.37 20.94
N SER A 405 -7.12 -27.41 20.06
CA SER A 405 -7.19 -28.20 18.82
C SER A 405 -7.42 -29.70 19.09
N TRP A 406 -6.97 -30.23 20.23
CA TRP A 406 -7.25 -31.60 20.64
C TRP A 406 -8.73 -31.85 20.95
N GLU A 407 -9.42 -30.86 21.51
CA GLU A 407 -10.85 -30.96 21.78
C GLU A 407 -11.64 -31.01 20.48
N LEU A 408 -11.34 -30.12 19.53
CA LEU A 408 -11.95 -30.13 18.22
C LEU A 408 -11.67 -31.46 17.50
N ARG A 409 -10.42 -31.93 17.52
CA ARG A 409 -10.03 -33.22 16.93
C ARG A 409 -10.87 -34.38 17.50
N ARG A 410 -11.04 -34.42 18.83
CA ARG A 410 -11.87 -35.43 19.49
C ARG A 410 -13.32 -35.39 18.99
N LEU A 411 -13.91 -34.19 18.86
CA LEU A 411 -15.28 -34.04 18.36
C LEU A 411 -15.40 -34.46 16.88
N VAL A 412 -14.43 -34.11 16.03
CA VAL A 412 -14.41 -34.57 14.64
C VAL A 412 -14.38 -36.09 14.56
N SER A 413 -13.53 -36.75 15.36
CA SER A 413 -13.48 -38.22 15.43
C SER A 413 -14.78 -38.84 15.93
N GLN A 414 -15.51 -38.18 16.82
CA GLN A 414 -16.83 -38.66 17.29
C GLN A 414 -17.89 -38.57 16.19
N ILE A 415 -17.90 -37.48 15.41
CA ILE A 415 -18.80 -37.31 14.27
C ILE A 415 -18.52 -38.40 13.22
N GLU A 416 -17.24 -38.63 12.92
CA GLU A 416 -16.81 -39.69 11.99
C GLU A 416 -17.25 -41.08 12.48
N ALA A 417 -17.03 -41.39 13.76
CA ALA A 417 -17.43 -42.67 14.35
C ALA A 417 -18.95 -42.87 14.40
N ALA A 418 -19.73 -41.78 14.42
CA ALA A 418 -21.19 -41.81 14.31
C ALA A 418 -21.70 -41.99 12.86
N GLY A 419 -20.80 -42.07 11.87
CA GLY A 419 -21.16 -42.20 10.45
C GLY A 419 -21.73 -40.93 9.84
N LEU A 420 -21.46 -39.77 10.44
CA LEU A 420 -21.95 -38.46 10.01
C LEU A 420 -20.92 -37.77 9.09
N ASP A 421 -21.36 -36.83 8.24
CA ASP A 421 -20.44 -36.06 7.38
C ASP A 421 -19.51 -35.17 8.22
N VAL A 422 -18.24 -35.18 7.85
CA VAL A 422 -17.13 -34.57 8.57
C VAL A 422 -16.41 -33.51 7.74
N THR A 423 -16.91 -33.15 6.57
CA THR A 423 -16.27 -32.18 5.66
C THR A 423 -16.05 -30.82 6.34
N TYR A 424 -17.11 -30.22 6.89
CA TYR A 424 -16.99 -28.95 7.62
C TYR A 424 -16.17 -29.08 8.92
N PRO A 425 -16.44 -30.06 9.82
CA PRO A 425 -15.60 -30.32 10.99
C PRO A 425 -14.11 -30.47 10.67
N ARG A 426 -13.78 -31.22 9.62
CA ARG A 426 -12.39 -31.48 9.18
C ARG A 426 -11.73 -30.25 8.60
N ALA A 427 -12.48 -29.39 7.90
CA ALA A 427 -11.98 -28.12 7.40
C ALA A 427 -11.59 -27.16 8.53
N TRP A 428 -12.43 -27.03 9.57
CA TRP A 428 -12.07 -26.22 10.75
C TRP A 428 -10.86 -26.78 11.49
N LEU A 429 -10.83 -28.11 11.73
CA LEU A 429 -9.70 -28.75 12.39
C LEU A 429 -8.40 -28.54 11.60
N THR A 430 -8.46 -28.76 10.29
CA THR A 430 -7.32 -28.57 9.38
C THR A 430 -6.80 -27.13 9.43
N LEU A 431 -7.71 -26.15 9.40
CA LEU A 431 -7.35 -24.75 9.47
C LEU A 431 -6.68 -24.43 10.83
N GLU A 432 -7.24 -24.92 11.93
CA GLU A 432 -6.68 -24.71 13.26
C GLU A 432 -5.28 -25.30 13.40
N GLU A 433 -5.09 -26.56 13.03
CA GLU A 433 -3.78 -27.24 13.12
C GLU A 433 -2.72 -26.55 12.25
N MET A 434 -3.09 -26.17 11.02
CA MET A 434 -2.21 -25.48 10.09
C MET A 434 -1.76 -24.13 10.66
N PHE A 435 -2.69 -23.31 11.15
CA PHE A 435 -2.37 -21.96 11.64
C PHE A 435 -1.75 -21.95 13.04
N VAL A 436 -2.04 -22.91 13.92
CA VAL A 436 -1.31 -23.06 15.20
C VAL A 436 0.16 -23.37 14.92
N SER A 437 0.45 -24.30 14.00
CA SER A 437 1.84 -24.57 13.63
C SER A 437 2.50 -23.33 13.04
N ARG A 438 1.79 -22.64 12.14
CA ARG A 438 2.29 -21.43 11.49
C ARG A 438 2.59 -20.31 12.50
N CYS A 439 1.77 -20.12 13.53
CA CYS A 439 2.04 -19.16 14.62
C CYS A 439 3.37 -19.44 15.32
N ARG A 440 3.77 -20.71 15.51
CA ARG A 440 5.05 -21.04 16.14
C ARG A 440 6.23 -20.66 15.24
N ASP A 441 6.11 -20.98 13.96
CA ASP A 441 7.16 -20.73 12.97
C ASP A 441 7.33 -19.22 12.72
N ASP A 442 6.22 -18.49 12.57
CA ASP A 442 6.20 -17.03 12.41
C ASP A 442 6.76 -16.34 13.67
N LEU A 443 6.42 -16.80 14.87
CA LEU A 443 6.97 -16.25 16.11
C LEU A 443 8.49 -16.45 16.19
N LYS A 444 8.98 -17.62 15.77
CA LYS A 444 10.42 -17.91 15.69
C LYS A 444 11.12 -17.06 14.64
N ALA A 445 10.44 -16.73 13.54
CA ALA A 445 10.94 -15.85 12.50
C ALA A 445 10.89 -14.35 12.87
N GLY A 446 10.30 -14.00 14.02
CA GLY A 446 10.14 -12.61 14.44
C GLY A 446 8.93 -11.89 13.79
N ASP A 447 8.05 -12.63 13.12
CA ASP A 447 6.83 -12.12 12.46
C ASP A 447 5.66 -12.07 13.46
N GLY A 448 5.87 -11.31 14.54
CA GLY A 448 4.95 -11.22 15.67
C GLY A 448 3.54 -10.73 15.29
N GLU A 449 3.42 -9.90 14.25
CA GLU A 449 2.14 -9.37 13.79
C GLU A 449 1.27 -10.45 13.14
N ARG A 450 1.88 -11.28 12.28
CA ARG A 450 1.19 -12.43 11.68
C ARG A 450 0.75 -13.41 12.75
N VAL A 451 1.55 -13.60 13.81
CA VAL A 451 1.17 -14.40 14.98
C VAL A 451 -0.07 -13.84 15.67
N LEU A 452 -0.11 -12.53 15.97
CA LEU A 452 -1.27 -11.93 16.62
C LEU A 452 -2.55 -12.03 15.77
N ARG A 453 -2.45 -11.80 14.45
CA ARG A 453 -3.59 -11.98 13.54
C ARG A 453 -4.12 -13.41 13.53
N ASN A 454 -3.22 -14.37 13.39
CA ASN A 454 -3.58 -15.78 13.32
C ASN A 454 -4.17 -16.26 14.65
N THR A 455 -3.56 -15.91 15.78
CA THR A 455 -4.09 -16.27 17.10
C THR A 455 -5.48 -15.66 17.33
N ALA A 456 -5.69 -14.37 17.05
CA ALA A 456 -7.02 -13.74 17.17
C ALA A 456 -8.07 -14.39 16.25
N PHE A 457 -7.70 -14.74 15.01
CA PHE A 457 -8.61 -15.46 14.11
C PHE A 457 -9.00 -16.83 14.67
N LEU A 458 -8.03 -17.60 15.18
CA LEU A 458 -8.27 -18.92 15.77
C LEU A 458 -9.10 -18.83 17.05
N GLU A 459 -8.87 -17.83 17.90
CA GLU A 459 -9.69 -17.56 19.09
C GLU A 459 -11.16 -17.33 18.75
N ALA A 460 -11.44 -16.60 17.66
CA ALA A 460 -12.80 -16.32 17.22
C ALA A 460 -13.46 -17.51 16.52
N MET A 461 -12.69 -18.30 15.77
CA MET A 461 -13.17 -19.44 15.00
C MET A 461 -13.46 -20.66 15.89
N HIS A 462 -12.57 -20.97 16.83
CA HIS A 462 -12.60 -22.22 17.60
C HIS A 462 -13.94 -22.47 18.31
N PRO A 463 -14.54 -21.51 19.06
CA PRO A 463 -15.83 -21.73 19.73
C PRO A 463 -16.97 -22.04 18.75
N GLN A 464 -16.92 -21.48 17.52
CA GLN A 464 -17.93 -21.72 16.49
C GLN A 464 -17.85 -23.17 15.97
N ALA A 465 -16.62 -23.66 15.77
CA ALA A 465 -16.36 -25.03 15.34
C ALA A 465 -16.82 -26.05 16.39
N ILE A 466 -16.46 -25.84 17.66
CA ILE A 466 -16.92 -26.68 18.78
C ILE A 466 -18.45 -26.70 18.85
N ALA A 467 -19.08 -25.53 18.87
CA ALA A 467 -20.53 -25.43 18.97
C ALA A 467 -21.24 -26.10 17.79
N TYR A 468 -20.67 -26.05 16.57
CA TYR A 468 -21.21 -26.79 15.44
C TYR A 468 -21.10 -28.30 15.65
N CYS A 469 -19.93 -28.80 16.02
CA CYS A 469 -19.70 -30.21 16.22
C CYS A 469 -20.62 -30.80 17.30
N GLU A 470 -20.77 -30.10 18.42
CA GLU A 470 -21.68 -30.50 19.51
C GLU A 470 -23.14 -30.53 19.06
N ARG A 471 -23.58 -29.52 18.28
CA ARG A 471 -24.94 -29.49 17.72
C ARG A 471 -25.21 -30.68 16.81
N VAL A 472 -24.27 -31.02 15.92
CA VAL A 472 -24.41 -32.15 14.99
C VAL A 472 -24.40 -33.50 15.72
N LEU A 473 -23.59 -33.65 16.76
CA LEU A 473 -23.58 -34.86 17.59
C LEU A 473 -24.88 -35.04 18.39
N ALA A 474 -25.49 -33.94 18.84
CA ALA A 474 -26.75 -33.97 19.57
C ALA A 474 -27.96 -34.17 18.65
N ASP A 475 -27.95 -33.56 17.47
CA ASP A 475 -29.00 -33.64 16.45
C ASP A 475 -28.37 -33.73 15.06
N PRO A 476 -28.23 -34.94 14.49
CA PRO A 476 -27.69 -35.14 13.14
C PRO A 476 -28.42 -34.34 12.04
N GLY A 477 -29.69 -33.95 12.28
CA GLY A 477 -30.46 -33.10 11.36
C GLY A 477 -29.91 -31.68 11.22
N GLN A 478 -29.05 -31.23 12.13
CA GLN A 478 -28.38 -29.91 12.08
C GLN A 478 -27.14 -29.90 11.17
N GLN A 479 -26.79 -31.03 10.57
CA GLN A 479 -25.63 -31.11 9.70
C GLN A 479 -25.81 -30.23 8.46
N LEU A 480 -24.82 -29.38 8.20
CA LEU A 480 -24.79 -28.58 6.98
C LEU A 480 -24.75 -29.49 5.77
N THR A 481 -25.49 -29.13 4.72
CA THR A 481 -25.47 -29.87 3.47
C THR A 481 -24.12 -29.71 2.80
N VAL A 482 -23.47 -30.84 2.53
CA VAL A 482 -22.22 -30.89 1.78
C VAL A 482 -22.51 -31.37 0.36
N PRO A 483 -22.03 -30.66 -0.69
CA PRO A 483 -22.12 -31.16 -2.05
C PRO A 483 -21.40 -32.53 -2.15
N ALA A 484 -22.06 -33.51 -2.78
CA ALA A 484 -21.42 -34.80 -3.03
C ALA A 484 -20.12 -34.60 -3.81
N LYS A 485 -19.07 -35.33 -3.40
CA LYS A 485 -17.85 -35.46 -4.19
C LYS A 485 -18.24 -36.07 -5.54
N VAL A 486 -17.75 -35.46 -6.62
CA VAL A 486 -17.97 -35.92 -8.00
C VAL A 486 -16.63 -36.18 -8.64
N ALA A 487 -16.57 -37.20 -9.50
CA ALA A 487 -15.37 -37.47 -10.28
C ALA A 487 -15.10 -36.24 -11.19
N PRO A 488 -13.90 -35.63 -11.15
CA PRO A 488 -13.66 -34.36 -11.83
C PRO A 488 -13.87 -34.41 -13.35
N ASP A 489 -13.65 -35.58 -13.96
CA ASP A 489 -13.85 -35.86 -15.38
C ASP A 489 -15.33 -35.89 -15.80
N THR A 490 -16.26 -35.95 -14.85
CA THR A 490 -17.71 -35.84 -15.09
C THR A 490 -18.19 -34.39 -15.11
N LEU A 491 -17.41 -33.44 -14.58
CA LEU A 491 -17.79 -32.02 -14.55
C LEU A 491 -17.81 -31.40 -15.95
N ARG A 492 -18.85 -30.63 -16.26
CA ARG A 492 -19.02 -29.90 -17.53
C ARG A 492 -19.32 -28.42 -17.25
N LEU A 493 -18.73 -27.52 -18.03
CA LEU A 493 -19.07 -26.11 -17.96
C LEU A 493 -20.42 -25.87 -18.67
N GLN A 494 -21.44 -25.51 -17.90
CA GLN A 494 -22.79 -25.22 -18.41
C GLN A 494 -23.27 -23.91 -17.81
N ARG A 495 -23.68 -22.96 -18.66
CA ARG A 495 -24.21 -21.64 -18.25
C ARG A 495 -23.31 -20.89 -17.24
N GLY A 496 -21.99 -21.01 -17.38
CA GLY A 496 -21.00 -20.37 -16.51
C GLY A 496 -20.65 -21.13 -15.22
N TYR A 497 -21.23 -22.33 -14.99
CA TYR A 497 -20.95 -23.14 -13.80
C TYR A 497 -20.41 -24.52 -14.18
N TRP A 498 -19.52 -25.05 -13.34
CA TRP A 498 -19.18 -26.47 -13.39
C TRP A 498 -20.37 -27.27 -12.86
N THR A 499 -20.87 -28.18 -13.68
CA THR A 499 -22.10 -28.94 -13.40
C THR A 499 -21.78 -30.42 -13.48
N GLY A 500 -22.15 -31.17 -12.45
CA GLY A 500 -22.01 -32.63 -12.41
C GLY A 500 -23.14 -33.33 -13.18
N GLU A 501 -23.08 -34.65 -13.25
CA GLU A 501 -24.14 -35.47 -13.87
C GLU A 501 -25.50 -35.35 -13.15
N ASP A 502 -25.48 -34.95 -11.88
CA ASP A 502 -26.67 -34.64 -11.08
C ASP A 502 -27.36 -33.33 -11.50
N GLY A 503 -26.80 -32.61 -12.48
CA GLY A 503 -27.33 -31.35 -12.97
C GLY A 503 -27.16 -30.18 -11.99
N ARG A 504 -26.42 -30.34 -10.89
CA ARG A 504 -26.23 -29.30 -9.89
C ARG A 504 -24.96 -28.48 -10.17
N PRO A 505 -25.03 -27.14 -10.09
CA PRO A 505 -23.85 -26.30 -10.20
C PRO A 505 -22.92 -26.50 -8.99
N ARG A 506 -21.62 -26.37 -9.23
CA ARG A 506 -20.54 -26.44 -8.25
C ARG A 506 -19.69 -25.18 -8.36
N PHE A 507 -19.42 -24.56 -7.22
CA PHE A 507 -18.43 -23.51 -7.10
C PHE A 507 -17.07 -24.17 -6.86
N LEU A 508 -16.11 -23.87 -7.73
CA LEU A 508 -14.74 -24.32 -7.55
C LEU A 508 -14.01 -23.40 -6.58
N TRP A 509 -13.28 -24.00 -5.64
CA TRP A 509 -12.48 -23.31 -4.64
C TRP A 509 -11.23 -24.12 -4.32
N GLY A 510 -10.12 -23.41 -4.17
CA GLY A 510 -8.86 -23.94 -3.67
C GLY A 510 -7.66 -23.08 -4.09
N PRO A 511 -6.45 -23.52 -3.78
CA PRO A 511 -5.23 -22.74 -3.98
C PRO A 511 -4.84 -22.59 -5.47
N CYS A 512 -4.23 -21.45 -5.77
CA CYS A 512 -3.62 -21.13 -7.07
C CYS A 512 -2.19 -21.69 -7.19
N THR A 513 -1.62 -21.66 -8.40
CA THR A 513 -0.32 -22.26 -8.80
C THR A 513 0.89 -21.79 -8.02
N PHE A 514 0.82 -20.65 -7.34
CA PHE A 514 1.94 -20.08 -6.59
C PHE A 514 2.21 -20.77 -5.24
N TRP A 515 1.46 -21.81 -4.93
CA TRP A 515 1.61 -22.56 -3.71
C TRP A 515 2.31 -23.87 -4.06
N TYR A 516 3.51 -24.12 -3.54
CA TYR A 516 4.14 -25.44 -3.65
C TYR A 516 3.26 -26.46 -2.90
N LEU A 517 2.36 -27.14 -3.62
CA LEU A 517 1.31 -27.98 -3.03
C LEU A 517 1.76 -29.39 -2.64
N ARG A 518 2.91 -29.87 -3.10
CA ARG A 518 3.36 -31.27 -2.86
C ARG A 518 3.41 -31.60 -1.36
N GLY A 519 3.95 -30.70 -0.54
CA GLY A 519 3.99 -30.85 0.92
C GLY A 519 2.69 -30.47 1.64
N HIS A 520 1.74 -29.85 0.94
CA HIS A 520 0.51 -29.30 1.51
C HIS A 520 -0.76 -30.05 1.08
N GLN A 521 -0.64 -31.10 0.27
CA GLN A 521 -1.77 -31.87 -0.25
C GLN A 521 -2.77 -32.33 0.83
N PRO A 522 -2.35 -32.85 2.00
CA PRO A 522 -3.28 -33.20 3.08
C PRO A 522 -4.08 -31.99 3.59
N TRP A 523 -3.46 -30.81 3.69
CA TRP A 523 -4.13 -29.59 4.12
C TRP A 523 -5.14 -29.10 3.09
N VAL A 524 -4.78 -29.11 1.81
CA VAL A 524 -5.67 -28.70 0.72
C VAL A 524 -6.93 -29.57 0.67
N ILE A 525 -6.76 -30.89 0.80
CA ILE A 525 -7.86 -31.85 0.89
C ILE A 525 -8.68 -31.61 2.18
N GLY A 526 -8.01 -31.44 3.31
CA GLY A 526 -8.64 -31.23 4.61
C GLY A 526 -9.50 -29.96 4.68
N LEU A 527 -9.09 -28.89 4.00
CA LEU A 527 -9.85 -27.64 3.86
C LEU A 527 -11.10 -27.77 2.97
N GLY A 528 -11.33 -28.93 2.34
CA GLY A 528 -12.47 -29.16 1.45
C GLY A 528 -12.33 -28.50 0.07
N SER A 529 -11.09 -28.24 -0.37
CA SER A 529 -10.84 -27.75 -1.73
C SER A 529 -11.35 -28.76 -2.75
N ASN A 530 -11.92 -28.28 -3.86
CA ASN A 530 -12.40 -29.09 -4.98
C ASN A 530 -11.77 -28.68 -6.32
N SER A 531 -10.81 -27.76 -6.26
CA SER A 531 -10.04 -27.29 -7.40
C SER A 531 -8.64 -26.91 -6.95
N VAL A 532 -7.62 -27.28 -7.72
CA VAL A 532 -6.22 -26.91 -7.48
C VAL A 532 -5.55 -26.52 -8.79
N CYS A 533 -4.45 -25.79 -8.70
CA CYS A 533 -3.48 -25.70 -9.79
C CYS A 533 -2.12 -26.19 -9.26
N PRO A 534 -1.80 -27.49 -9.36
CA PRO A 534 -0.59 -28.03 -8.80
C PRO A 534 0.59 -27.78 -9.75
N GLU A 535 1.77 -27.69 -9.16
CA GLU A 535 3.02 -27.80 -9.90
C GLU A 535 3.44 -29.27 -10.00
N LEU A 536 4.01 -29.67 -11.13
CA LEU A 536 4.78 -30.90 -11.24
C LEU A 536 6.23 -30.63 -10.83
N ASP A 537 6.83 -31.47 -10.03
CA ASP A 537 8.27 -31.36 -9.76
C ASP A 537 9.03 -31.77 -11.04
N ALA A 538 9.94 -30.91 -11.51
CA ALA A 538 10.72 -31.19 -12.72
C ALA A 538 11.61 -32.43 -12.57
N ASN A 539 11.90 -32.86 -11.33
CA ASN A 539 12.71 -34.03 -11.03
C ASN A 539 11.87 -35.26 -10.62
N ALA A 540 10.54 -35.16 -10.57
CA ALA A 540 9.70 -36.30 -10.19
C ALA A 540 9.66 -37.38 -11.28
N THR A 541 9.64 -38.65 -10.87
CA THR A 541 9.44 -39.76 -11.81
C THR A 541 7.99 -39.79 -12.32
N PRO A 542 7.73 -40.44 -13.47
CA PRO A 542 6.36 -40.62 -13.96
C PRO A 542 5.42 -41.27 -12.93
N GLU A 543 5.93 -42.21 -12.13
CA GLU A 543 5.16 -42.86 -11.06
C GLU A 543 4.79 -41.88 -9.94
N GLU A 544 5.72 -41.03 -9.50
CA GLU A 544 5.46 -40.02 -8.48
C GLU A 544 4.42 -38.98 -8.96
N ILE A 545 4.49 -38.58 -10.23
CA ILE A 545 3.49 -37.70 -10.85
C ILE A 545 2.12 -38.39 -10.89
N ALA A 546 2.07 -39.66 -11.30
CA ALA A 546 0.82 -40.42 -11.36
C ALA A 546 0.18 -40.58 -9.97
N GLU A 547 0.97 -40.90 -8.93
CA GLU A 547 0.49 -40.99 -7.55
C GLU A 547 -0.05 -39.63 -7.05
N HIS A 548 0.70 -38.55 -7.29
CA HIS A 548 0.27 -37.21 -6.89
C HIS A 548 -1.05 -36.81 -7.55
N MET A 549 -1.22 -37.11 -8.84
CA MET A 549 -2.43 -36.80 -9.61
C MET A 549 -3.61 -37.70 -9.24
N ALA A 550 -3.37 -38.97 -8.94
CA ALA A 550 -4.40 -39.89 -8.45
C ALA A 550 -5.01 -39.40 -7.13
N ALA A 551 -4.16 -38.95 -6.19
CA ALA A 551 -4.63 -38.42 -4.91
C ALA A 551 -5.56 -37.19 -5.05
N TRP A 552 -5.34 -36.32 -6.05
CA TRP A 552 -6.29 -35.25 -6.37
C TRP A 552 -7.61 -35.80 -6.91
N TYR A 553 -7.53 -36.69 -7.88
CA TYR A 553 -8.69 -37.28 -8.53
C TYR A 553 -9.59 -38.04 -7.54
N ASP A 554 -9.01 -38.90 -6.70
CA ASP A 554 -9.71 -39.71 -5.71
C ASP A 554 -10.42 -38.87 -4.64
N ASN A 555 -9.98 -37.62 -4.46
CA ASN A 555 -10.62 -36.67 -3.54
C ASN A 555 -11.67 -35.78 -4.22
N GLY A 556 -11.97 -35.99 -5.51
CA GLY A 556 -12.94 -35.20 -6.26
C GLY A 556 -12.41 -33.80 -6.61
N ILE A 557 -11.10 -33.64 -6.70
CA ILE A 557 -10.44 -32.34 -6.92
C ILE A 557 -10.09 -32.19 -8.39
N LEU A 558 -10.62 -31.13 -9.00
CA LEU A 558 -10.32 -30.72 -10.37
C LEU A 558 -8.93 -30.08 -10.44
N VAL A 559 -8.16 -30.44 -11.46
CA VAL A 559 -6.86 -29.84 -11.72
C VAL A 559 -6.96 -28.83 -12.86
N ASN A 560 -6.53 -27.61 -12.58
CA ASN A 560 -6.21 -26.60 -13.57
C ASN A 560 -4.71 -26.73 -13.84
N ALA A 561 -4.29 -26.99 -15.07
CA ALA A 561 -2.90 -27.26 -15.38
C ALA A 561 -2.19 -25.99 -15.87
N ALA A 562 -1.16 -25.54 -15.16
CA ALA A 562 -0.28 -24.49 -15.65
C ALA A 562 0.65 -25.07 -16.72
N LEU A 563 0.54 -24.54 -17.95
CA LEU A 563 1.46 -24.92 -19.02
C LEU A 563 2.84 -24.32 -18.75
N ARG A 564 3.88 -25.07 -19.11
CA ARG A 564 5.27 -24.70 -18.87
C ARG A 564 5.99 -24.48 -20.18
N VAL A 565 6.83 -23.45 -20.17
CA VAL A 565 7.85 -23.23 -21.20
C VAL A 565 9.14 -23.00 -20.44
N PRO A 566 9.88 -24.07 -20.09
CA PRO A 566 11.05 -23.99 -19.21
C PRO A 566 12.09 -22.96 -19.64
N GLU A 567 12.23 -22.73 -20.95
CA GLU A 567 13.17 -21.79 -21.55
C GLU A 567 12.77 -20.33 -21.31
N LEU A 568 11.48 -20.06 -21.09
CA LEU A 568 10.93 -18.71 -20.90
C LEU A 568 10.47 -18.42 -19.47
N GLN A 569 10.22 -19.45 -18.65
CA GLN A 569 9.82 -19.33 -17.25
C GLN A 569 8.60 -18.42 -17.03
N LEU A 570 7.44 -18.82 -17.61
CA LEU A 570 6.21 -18.01 -17.74
C LEU A 570 5.47 -17.63 -16.44
N THR A 571 6.07 -17.84 -15.26
CA THR A 571 5.47 -17.60 -13.93
C THR A 571 5.66 -16.17 -13.40
N GLY A 572 6.08 -15.22 -14.25
CA GLY A 572 6.17 -13.80 -13.93
C GLY A 572 7.52 -13.39 -13.35
N ALA A 573 7.80 -13.76 -12.10
CA ALA A 573 9.06 -13.39 -11.41
C ALA A 573 10.31 -14.05 -12.03
N ASP A 574 10.13 -15.19 -12.68
CA ASP A 574 11.22 -15.99 -13.25
C ASP A 574 11.52 -15.60 -14.71
N ALA A 575 10.62 -14.90 -15.40
CA ALA A 575 10.77 -14.59 -16.82
C ALA A 575 12.03 -13.74 -17.13
N GLN A 576 12.50 -12.94 -16.18
CA GLN A 576 13.76 -12.18 -16.29
C GLN A 576 15.02 -13.05 -16.17
N ARG A 577 14.89 -14.26 -15.61
CA ARG A 577 15.94 -15.29 -15.49
C ARG A 577 15.87 -16.32 -16.63
N SER A 578 15.06 -16.04 -17.64
CA SER A 578 14.88 -16.86 -18.84
C SER A 578 16.24 -17.26 -19.47
N PRO A 579 16.54 -18.57 -19.56
CA PRO A 579 17.69 -19.05 -20.31
C PRO A 579 17.67 -18.60 -21.77
N LEU A 580 16.48 -18.55 -22.39
CA LEU A 580 16.34 -18.12 -23.77
C LEU A 580 16.72 -16.65 -23.95
N LEU A 581 16.36 -15.79 -23.00
CA LEU A 581 16.72 -14.38 -23.03
C LEU A 581 18.22 -14.16 -22.84
N ALA A 582 18.87 -14.99 -22.02
CA ALA A 582 20.32 -14.95 -21.85
C ALA A 582 21.08 -15.39 -23.12
N GLU A 583 20.56 -16.37 -23.86
CA GLU A 583 21.11 -16.84 -25.13
C GLU A 583 20.80 -15.86 -26.30
N HIS A 584 19.63 -15.25 -26.28
CA HIS A 584 19.11 -14.36 -27.32
C HIS A 584 18.77 -12.97 -26.74
N PRO A 585 19.76 -12.11 -26.45
CA PRO A 585 19.53 -10.80 -25.86
C PRO A 585 18.69 -9.87 -26.76
N GLU A 586 18.63 -10.12 -28.08
CA GLU A 586 17.75 -9.43 -29.01
C GLU A 586 16.26 -9.67 -28.76
N LEU A 587 15.91 -10.71 -27.98
CA LEU A 587 14.55 -10.95 -27.53
C LEU A 587 14.13 -9.98 -26.43
N ALA A 588 15.02 -9.23 -25.81
CA ALA A 588 14.68 -8.36 -24.70
C ALA A 588 13.61 -7.32 -25.11
N ASN A 589 12.57 -7.23 -24.30
CA ASN A 589 11.64 -6.11 -24.41
C ASN A 589 12.33 -4.83 -23.93
N LEU A 590 12.11 -3.72 -24.63
CA LEU A 590 12.69 -2.42 -24.28
C LEU A 590 12.05 -1.84 -23.01
N ASP A 591 10.81 -2.22 -22.71
CA ASP A 591 10.17 -1.88 -21.45
C ASP A 591 10.64 -2.83 -20.34
N GLN A 592 11.52 -2.33 -19.48
CA GLN A 592 12.00 -3.05 -18.30
C GLN A 592 10.91 -3.25 -17.23
N ASN A 593 9.78 -2.53 -17.36
CA ASN A 593 8.64 -2.56 -16.44
C ASN A 593 7.51 -3.51 -16.92
N ASN A 594 7.83 -4.43 -17.82
CA ASN A 594 6.85 -5.36 -18.37
C ASN A 594 6.85 -6.72 -17.65
N PHE A 595 5.65 -7.27 -17.40
CA PHE A 595 5.46 -8.65 -16.92
C PHE A 595 6.09 -9.68 -17.88
N LEU A 596 6.21 -9.30 -19.15
CA LEU A 596 6.77 -10.11 -20.23
C LEU A 596 8.03 -9.45 -20.78
N PRO A 597 9.23 -9.87 -20.32
CA PRO A 597 10.49 -9.21 -20.65
C PRO A 597 11.02 -9.58 -22.04
N PHE A 598 10.21 -10.22 -22.90
CA PHE A 598 10.63 -10.67 -24.23
C PHE A 598 9.66 -10.29 -25.34
N LEU A 599 10.20 -10.15 -26.55
CA LEU A 599 9.46 -9.88 -27.78
C LEU A 599 8.64 -11.12 -28.21
N LEU A 600 7.38 -11.20 -27.78
CA LEU A 600 6.48 -12.33 -28.08
C LEU A 600 6.34 -12.65 -29.57
N GLN A 601 6.45 -11.63 -30.42
CA GLN A 601 6.34 -11.78 -31.87
C GLN A 601 7.60 -12.38 -32.51
N HIS A 602 8.74 -12.39 -31.81
CA HIS A 602 9.98 -12.89 -32.35
C HIS A 602 9.88 -14.40 -32.63
N PRO A 603 10.31 -14.90 -33.82
CA PRO A 603 10.15 -16.29 -34.20
C PRO A 603 10.69 -17.29 -33.17
N VAL A 604 11.87 -17.00 -32.59
CA VAL A 604 12.51 -17.83 -31.55
C VAL A 604 11.62 -17.97 -30.30
N ALA A 605 11.05 -16.86 -29.82
CA ALA A 605 10.14 -16.90 -28.68
C ALA A 605 8.85 -17.69 -29.01
N ARG A 606 8.29 -17.50 -30.20
CA ARG A 606 7.08 -18.23 -30.64
C ARG A 606 7.31 -19.73 -30.79
N GLU A 607 8.49 -20.13 -31.23
CA GLU A 607 8.87 -21.53 -31.35
C GLU A 607 9.03 -22.18 -29.96
N ALA A 608 9.73 -21.52 -29.04
CA ALA A 608 9.85 -21.98 -27.65
C ALA A 608 8.47 -22.16 -26.99
N ILE A 609 7.58 -21.17 -27.11
CA ILE A 609 6.21 -21.26 -26.58
C ILE A 609 5.46 -22.45 -27.18
N ARG A 610 5.53 -22.63 -28.51
CA ARG A 610 4.85 -23.72 -29.20
C ARG A 610 5.33 -25.08 -28.69
N ASN A 611 6.65 -25.26 -28.57
CA ASN A 611 7.25 -26.51 -28.15
C ASN A 611 6.93 -26.83 -26.68
N GLY A 612 7.09 -25.85 -25.78
CA GLY A 612 6.78 -26.03 -24.36
C GLY A 612 5.30 -26.30 -24.10
N PHE A 613 4.39 -25.65 -24.84
CA PHE A 613 2.95 -25.92 -24.75
C PHE A 613 2.61 -27.32 -25.26
N ALA A 614 3.19 -27.76 -26.38
CA ALA A 614 2.96 -29.09 -26.91
C ALA A 614 3.39 -30.19 -25.93
N ASP A 615 4.58 -30.07 -25.35
CA ASP A 615 5.11 -31.00 -24.34
C ASP A 615 4.25 -31.01 -23.05
N SER A 616 3.91 -29.82 -22.55
CA SER A 616 3.06 -29.68 -21.36
C SER A 616 1.69 -30.32 -21.58
N VAL A 617 1.05 -30.09 -22.73
CA VAL A 617 -0.26 -30.67 -23.04
C VAL A 617 -0.19 -32.19 -23.17
N ASP A 618 0.85 -32.75 -23.80
CA ASP A 618 1.04 -34.21 -23.86
C ASP A 618 1.18 -34.82 -22.46
N THR A 619 1.87 -34.14 -21.56
CA THR A 619 2.00 -34.57 -20.15
C THR A 619 0.66 -34.51 -19.42
N TRP A 620 0.01 -33.35 -19.42
CA TRP A 620 -1.18 -33.11 -18.61
C TRP A 620 -2.44 -33.83 -19.12
N SER A 621 -2.56 -34.04 -20.43
CA SER A 621 -3.75 -34.67 -21.04
C SER A 621 -3.94 -36.14 -20.64
N LYS A 622 -2.92 -36.78 -20.08
CA LYS A 622 -2.96 -38.16 -19.56
C LYS A 622 -3.79 -38.30 -18.29
N PHE A 623 -4.11 -37.20 -17.60
CA PHE A 623 -4.80 -37.22 -16.31
C PHE A 623 -6.27 -36.79 -16.43
N PRO A 624 -7.23 -37.66 -16.05
CA PRO A 624 -8.67 -37.38 -16.20
C PRO A 624 -9.15 -36.20 -15.34
N GLY A 625 -8.41 -35.87 -14.26
CA GLY A 625 -8.70 -34.73 -13.40
C GLY A 625 -8.42 -33.36 -14.01
N VAL A 626 -7.69 -33.28 -15.13
CA VAL A 626 -7.32 -32.01 -15.78
C VAL A 626 -8.44 -31.53 -16.68
N ARG A 627 -8.97 -30.33 -16.40
CA ARG A 627 -10.15 -29.79 -17.11
C ARG A 627 -9.94 -28.38 -17.67
N SER A 628 -8.84 -27.73 -17.33
CA SER A 628 -8.47 -26.42 -17.85
C SER A 628 -6.95 -26.34 -18.00
N TYR A 629 -6.51 -25.52 -18.95
CA TYR A 629 -5.12 -25.15 -19.13
C TYR A 629 -4.97 -23.67 -18.85
N TRP A 630 -4.07 -23.35 -17.93
CA TRP A 630 -3.66 -21.99 -17.69
C TRP A 630 -2.46 -21.68 -18.58
N LEU A 631 -2.69 -20.83 -19.58
CA LEU A 631 -1.70 -20.54 -20.61
C LEU A 631 -0.61 -19.59 -20.11
N TRP A 632 -0.99 -18.63 -19.25
CA TRP A 632 -0.09 -17.62 -18.69
C TRP A 632 -0.74 -16.93 -17.49
N ASN A 633 0.05 -16.60 -16.47
CA ASN A 633 -0.36 -15.67 -15.42
C ASN A 633 -0.51 -14.25 -15.98
N GLU A 634 -1.65 -13.60 -15.73
CA GLU A 634 -1.89 -12.16 -15.94
C GLU A 634 -1.08 -11.51 -17.06
N PRO A 635 -1.22 -11.96 -18.33
CA PRO A 635 -0.38 -11.46 -19.41
C PRO A 635 -0.67 -9.97 -19.63
N TYR A 636 0.26 -9.14 -19.21
CA TYR A 636 0.35 -7.74 -19.58
C TYR A 636 1.51 -7.57 -20.56
N TYR A 637 1.30 -6.85 -21.66
CA TYR A 637 2.32 -6.70 -22.68
C TYR A 637 2.32 -5.29 -23.25
N THR A 638 3.39 -4.55 -22.95
CA THR A 638 3.72 -3.29 -23.63
C THR A 638 5.06 -3.47 -24.34
N ASN A 639 5.15 -3.06 -25.60
CA ASN A 639 6.36 -3.24 -26.37
C ASN A 639 6.63 -2.03 -27.26
N PHE A 640 7.86 -1.53 -27.18
CA PHE A 640 8.32 -0.39 -27.96
C PHE A 640 9.43 -0.75 -28.95
N SER A 641 9.51 -2.01 -29.40
CA SER A 641 10.53 -2.43 -30.35
C SER A 641 10.19 -2.03 -31.79
N GLU A 642 11.24 -1.92 -32.62
CA GLU A 642 11.07 -1.65 -34.06
C GLU A 642 10.21 -2.74 -34.72
N THR A 643 10.37 -4.00 -34.31
CA THR A 643 9.51 -5.10 -34.76
C THR A 643 8.04 -4.84 -34.43
N HIS A 644 7.73 -4.35 -33.21
CA HIS A 644 6.36 -4.02 -32.83
C HIS A 644 5.81 -2.84 -33.64
N ARG A 645 6.61 -1.79 -33.86
CA ARG A 645 6.24 -0.64 -34.70
C ARG A 645 5.85 -1.09 -36.11
N GLN A 646 6.68 -1.92 -36.72
CA GLN A 646 6.43 -2.47 -38.06
C GLN A 646 5.16 -3.33 -38.08
N ASP A 647 5.00 -4.24 -37.13
CA ASP A 647 3.79 -5.06 -37.02
C ASP A 647 2.54 -4.19 -36.85
N PHE A 648 2.58 -3.15 -36.01
CA PHE A 648 1.46 -2.23 -35.82
C PHE A 648 1.11 -1.47 -37.09
N ILE A 649 2.12 -1.00 -37.85
CA ILE A 649 1.92 -0.35 -39.14
C ILE A 649 1.27 -1.31 -40.14
N GLU A 650 1.82 -2.51 -40.31
CA GLU A 650 1.38 -3.45 -41.35
C GLU A 650 0.05 -4.13 -41.02
N THR A 651 -0.18 -4.47 -39.75
CA THR A 651 -1.33 -5.29 -39.34
C THR A 651 -2.51 -4.48 -38.82
N TYR A 652 -2.27 -3.24 -38.35
CA TYR A 652 -3.31 -2.38 -37.79
C TYR A 652 -3.48 -1.09 -38.57
N LEU A 653 -2.44 -0.28 -38.75
CA LEU A 653 -2.61 1.06 -39.34
C LEU A 653 -2.99 1.00 -40.82
N LYS A 654 -2.23 0.27 -41.65
CA LYS A 654 -2.52 0.15 -43.08
C LYS A 654 -3.91 -0.47 -43.34
N PRO A 655 -4.34 -1.57 -42.66
CA PRO A 655 -5.67 -2.13 -42.88
C PRO A 655 -6.82 -1.22 -42.42
N ASN A 656 -6.67 -0.51 -41.29
CA ASN A 656 -7.76 0.30 -40.73
C ASN A 656 -7.89 1.66 -41.42
N TYR A 657 -6.79 2.35 -41.69
CA TYR A 657 -6.81 3.69 -42.28
C TYR A 657 -6.74 3.66 -43.81
N LYS A 658 -6.17 2.60 -44.41
CA LYS A 658 -5.99 2.38 -45.86
C LYS A 658 -5.05 3.35 -46.56
N THR A 659 -5.10 4.64 -46.21
CA THR A 659 -4.23 5.71 -46.73
C THR A 659 -3.66 6.52 -45.58
N ILE A 660 -2.50 7.14 -45.81
CA ILE A 660 -1.87 8.02 -44.81
C ILE A 660 -2.71 9.27 -44.56
N ASP A 661 -3.40 9.79 -45.57
CA ASP A 661 -4.30 10.94 -45.46
C ASP A 661 -5.43 10.70 -44.45
N ALA A 662 -6.00 9.49 -44.43
CA ALA A 662 -7.06 9.13 -43.49
C ALA A 662 -6.53 9.06 -42.04
N LEU A 663 -5.29 8.59 -41.85
CA LEU A 663 -4.62 8.62 -40.55
C LEU A 663 -4.33 10.05 -40.12
N ASN A 664 -3.74 10.87 -41.00
CA ASN A 664 -3.45 12.28 -40.73
C ASN A 664 -4.69 13.08 -40.35
N GLN A 665 -5.82 12.85 -41.02
CA GLN A 665 -7.09 13.48 -40.65
C GLN A 665 -7.53 13.11 -39.23
N ARG A 666 -7.36 11.85 -38.82
CA ARG A 666 -7.76 11.37 -37.48
C ARG A 666 -6.80 11.84 -36.39
N TRP A 667 -5.49 11.79 -36.66
CA TRP A 667 -4.42 12.07 -35.70
C TRP A 667 -4.01 13.55 -35.70
N ARG A 668 -4.53 14.35 -36.63
CA ARG A 668 -4.13 15.75 -36.85
C ARG A 668 -2.62 15.89 -37.10
N SER A 669 -2.07 14.93 -37.84
CA SER A 669 -0.66 14.86 -38.21
C SER A 669 -0.44 15.20 -39.69
N THR A 670 0.82 15.21 -40.12
CA THR A 670 1.23 15.53 -41.50
C THR A 670 2.24 14.51 -42.03
N TYR A 671 2.04 13.23 -41.76
CA TYR A 671 2.93 12.17 -42.25
C TYR A 671 2.77 11.98 -43.77
N ASP A 672 3.88 11.86 -44.49
CA ASP A 672 3.89 11.59 -45.93
C ASP A 672 3.62 10.11 -46.24
N ASP A 673 4.00 9.21 -45.31
CA ASP A 673 3.75 7.78 -45.41
C ASP A 673 3.74 7.11 -44.03
N PHE A 674 3.23 5.88 -43.95
CA PHE A 674 3.12 5.14 -42.68
C PHE A 674 4.48 4.82 -42.02
N GLY A 675 5.57 4.78 -42.80
CA GLY A 675 6.92 4.51 -42.31
C GLY A 675 7.50 5.64 -41.46
N GLN A 676 7.00 6.89 -41.62
CA GLN A 676 7.37 8.05 -40.79
C GLN A 676 6.81 7.99 -39.36
N ILE A 677 5.91 7.04 -39.07
CA ILE A 677 5.36 6.85 -37.74
C ILE A 677 6.43 6.20 -36.87
N GLU A 678 7.05 6.99 -35.99
CA GLU A 678 8.11 6.51 -35.10
C GLU A 678 7.54 5.91 -33.80
N LEU A 679 8.38 5.14 -33.10
CA LEU A 679 8.13 4.80 -31.70
C LEU A 679 8.15 6.08 -30.86
N ILE A 680 7.31 6.14 -29.82
CA ILE A 680 7.35 7.23 -28.84
C ILE A 680 8.75 7.24 -28.20
N LYS A 681 9.47 8.36 -28.35
CA LYS A 681 10.74 8.60 -27.66
C LYS A 681 10.43 9.38 -26.40
N TRP A 682 10.54 8.73 -25.25
CA TRP A 682 10.41 9.42 -23.96
C TRP A 682 11.71 10.16 -23.60
N PRO A 683 11.64 11.41 -23.10
CA PRO A 683 10.47 12.28 -23.04
C PRO A 683 10.29 13.07 -24.35
N ASP A 684 9.06 13.11 -24.88
CA ASP A 684 8.68 14.10 -25.89
C ASP A 684 7.73 15.12 -25.23
N PRO A 685 8.25 16.24 -24.72
CA PRO A 685 7.44 17.25 -24.05
C PRO A 685 6.40 17.91 -24.97
N GLU A 686 6.52 17.78 -26.29
CA GLU A 686 5.53 18.30 -27.25
C GLU A 686 4.43 17.26 -27.58
N ASN A 687 4.61 16.01 -27.15
CA ASN A 687 3.76 14.89 -27.55
C ASN A 687 3.39 14.02 -26.34
N TYR A 688 2.79 14.64 -25.33
CA TYR A 688 2.02 14.02 -24.23
C TYR A 688 0.75 13.32 -24.75
N ALA A 689 0.86 12.57 -25.86
CA ALA A 689 -0.28 11.99 -26.52
C ALA A 689 -1.01 10.99 -25.57
N PRO A 690 -2.35 11.02 -25.57
CA PRO A 690 -3.23 10.43 -24.55
C PRO A 690 -3.37 8.89 -24.66
N TRP A 691 -2.29 8.18 -24.98
CA TRP A 691 -2.30 6.72 -25.11
C TRP A 691 -2.53 5.98 -23.78
N TYR A 692 -2.59 6.74 -22.68
CA TYR A 692 -3.10 6.31 -21.39
C TYR A 692 -4.35 7.14 -21.07
N GLY A 693 -5.50 6.65 -21.54
CA GLY A 693 -6.84 7.15 -21.23
C GLY A 693 -7.83 6.01 -21.34
#